data_AF-N6X5P5-F1
#
_entry.id   AF-N6X5P5-F1
#
_cell.length_a   1.000
_cell.length_b   1.000
_cell.length_c   1.000
_cell.angle_alpha   90.00
_cell.angle_beta   90.00
_cell.angle_gamma   90.00
#
_symmetry.space_group_name_H-M   'P 1'
#
loop_
_entity.id
_entity.type
_entity.pdbx_description
1 polymer ?
#
loop_
_entity_poly.entity_id
_entity_poly.type
_entity_poly.pdbx_seq_one_letter_code
_entity_poly.pdbx_strand_id
1 'polypeptide(L)'
;MPRAAALHRAAHASAAEIARLLAAGAQGRVRIGERSLAPSDIAVLVRSHGQGARMRRALAAFGVGSVELSQASVFHTDDAEELERVLLAIAEPLRERRVKAALATAAMGRDAAALARLAGDEAALLGTLDAFVRWRELWLSRGFGVMLRQWMSDEGVAARLLARPDGERRLTNLMHLAELLQQDAGTATPEVLLRMLATRRRDAAGGEATQLRLESDRNLVQIVTIHRSKGLEYGVVFCPFLFDGYARSGGEGPMRAWHDDDGELVLDYREAAAKDEAVKARLRRERQAEDLRLIYVALTRAVHRCYLVVGSYATLSFGRVSHTEAGRSLLNWMAAGAGMDAEAWAEHKPNPLGTDACWRALVAASALDGRPTMQLTDLPDGQGDALAPPDSAGQRPRAQRPPALPAGWRIGSFSALISGAAHEQAALDHDANALDAGELAVLSGLAGEADGAAPPADDDILRFPRGPVAGDCMHAVFEVVDFTDPAGWDAAVAAALAAHPQRLSADRRPRGRPAAVAPQDETALLSRMLRTLLADVVATPLLADAGGTGLRLDTVPPARRLVELGFHLPAPRLTAPQLNAWLAAQGYRMPRLAFHELDGYLKGFIDLVFEHDGRFWVLDWKSNHLGDRPQDYAPARLEAAMQAHGYHLQHLIYSVALHRHLGRSLPGYDFERHFGGVLYLFVRGVRPGWQVDGRAAGVYHHRCPRATLEALDALLAGTAAASALESA
;
A
#
# COMPACT_ATOMS: atom_id res chain seq x y z
N MET A 1 -37.95 -41.76 7.42
CA MET A 1 -36.64 -41.52 6.76
C MET A 1 -35.59 -41.12 7.79
N PRO A 2 -34.31 -41.52 7.66
CA PRO A 2 -33.25 -41.08 8.57
C PRO A 2 -33.05 -39.57 8.57
N ARG A 3 -32.61 -38.96 9.69
CA ARG A 3 -32.39 -37.50 9.80
C ARG A 3 -31.53 -36.91 8.67
N ALA A 4 -30.39 -37.52 8.38
CA ALA A 4 -29.49 -37.02 7.34
C ALA A 4 -30.16 -36.97 5.96
N ALA A 5 -30.94 -38.01 5.63
CA ALA A 5 -31.73 -38.09 4.41
C ALA A 5 -32.87 -37.06 4.40
N ALA A 6 -33.55 -36.84 5.54
CA ALA A 6 -34.59 -35.82 5.66
C ALA A 6 -34.05 -34.41 5.41
N LEU A 7 -32.92 -34.06 6.03
CA LEU A 7 -32.26 -32.77 5.83
C LEU A 7 -31.73 -32.59 4.40
N HIS A 8 -31.28 -33.67 3.76
CA HIS A 8 -30.86 -33.63 2.35
C HIS A 8 -32.07 -33.40 1.42
N ARG A 9 -33.15 -34.18 1.59
CA ARG A 9 -34.38 -34.05 0.82
C ARG A 9 -35.04 -32.68 1.00
N ALA A 10 -35.06 -32.15 2.23
CA ALA A 10 -35.58 -30.81 2.52
C ALA A 10 -34.81 -29.70 1.78
N ALA A 11 -33.47 -29.81 1.69
CA ALA A 11 -32.64 -28.88 0.94
C ALA A 11 -32.88 -28.99 -0.56
N HIS A 12 -32.93 -30.22 -1.11
CA HIS A 12 -33.18 -30.43 -2.53
C HIS A 12 -34.60 -30.01 -2.96
N ALA A 13 -35.62 -30.35 -2.19
CA ALA A 13 -36.99 -29.94 -2.48
C ALA A 13 -37.15 -28.41 -2.45
N SER A 14 -36.53 -27.73 -1.48
CA SER A 14 -36.49 -26.27 -1.44
C SER A 14 -35.76 -25.68 -2.64
N ALA A 15 -34.62 -26.25 -3.03
CA ALA A 15 -33.85 -25.78 -4.19
C ALA A 15 -34.61 -25.96 -5.51
N ALA A 16 -35.28 -27.10 -5.69
CA ALA A 16 -36.12 -27.39 -6.85
C ALA A 16 -37.30 -26.41 -6.94
N GLU A 17 -37.97 -26.13 -5.82
CA GLU A 17 -39.07 -25.16 -5.81
C GLU A 17 -38.59 -23.73 -6.08
N ILE A 18 -37.42 -23.34 -5.56
CA ILE A 18 -36.79 -22.06 -5.89
C ILE A 18 -36.50 -21.98 -7.39
N ALA A 19 -35.90 -23.02 -7.98
CA ALA A 19 -35.62 -23.08 -9.42
C ALA A 19 -36.91 -22.95 -10.25
N ARG A 20 -37.97 -23.67 -9.86
CA ARG A 20 -39.29 -23.60 -10.52
C ARG A 20 -39.90 -22.19 -10.45
N LEU A 21 -39.84 -21.54 -9.27
CA LEU A 21 -40.32 -20.17 -9.09
C LEU A 21 -39.55 -19.17 -9.95
N LEU A 22 -38.23 -19.30 -10.01
CA LEU A 22 -37.37 -18.43 -10.83
C LEU A 22 -37.59 -18.64 -12.32
N ALA A 23 -37.75 -19.89 -12.78
CA ALA A 23 -38.08 -20.19 -14.16
C ALA A 23 -39.44 -19.58 -14.56
N ALA A 24 -40.44 -19.70 -13.69
CA ALA A 24 -41.76 -19.10 -13.91
C ALA A 24 -41.73 -17.57 -13.81
N GLY A 25 -40.85 -17.00 -12.97
CA GLY A 25 -40.59 -15.56 -12.88
C GLY A 25 -39.96 -15.00 -14.15
N ALA A 26 -38.95 -15.67 -14.70
CA ALA A 26 -38.32 -15.31 -15.98
C ALA A 26 -39.34 -15.32 -17.15
N GLN A 27 -40.34 -16.20 -17.08
CA GLN A 27 -41.45 -16.27 -18.04
C GLN A 27 -42.61 -15.31 -17.71
N GLY A 28 -42.47 -14.47 -16.67
CA GLY A 28 -43.47 -13.49 -16.26
C GLY A 28 -44.76 -14.08 -15.68
N ARG A 29 -44.77 -15.37 -15.30
CA ARG A 29 -45.93 -16.06 -14.70
C ARG A 29 -46.02 -15.87 -13.19
N VAL A 30 -44.89 -15.66 -12.52
CA VAL A 30 -44.82 -15.37 -11.09
C VAL A 30 -44.30 -13.95 -10.91
N ARG A 31 -45.09 -13.12 -10.22
CA ARG A 31 -44.83 -11.69 -10.05
C ARG A 31 -45.03 -11.25 -8.60
N ILE A 32 -44.29 -10.23 -8.19
CA ILE A 32 -44.53 -9.44 -6.98
C ILE A 32 -44.98 -8.06 -7.44
N GLY A 33 -46.26 -7.75 -7.24
CA GLY A 33 -46.91 -6.59 -7.88
C GLY A 33 -46.79 -6.71 -9.40
N GLU A 34 -46.20 -5.71 -10.05
CA GLU A 34 -45.99 -5.70 -11.51
C GLU A 34 -44.66 -6.33 -11.95
N ARG A 35 -43.71 -6.52 -11.02
CA ARG A 35 -42.38 -7.07 -11.34
C ARG A 35 -42.41 -8.60 -11.34
N SER A 36 -41.73 -9.21 -12.31
CA SER A 36 -41.38 -10.64 -12.24
C SER A 36 -40.55 -10.95 -11.01
N LEU A 37 -40.77 -12.12 -10.40
CA LEU A 37 -39.97 -12.60 -9.28
C LEU A 37 -38.50 -12.73 -9.70
N ALA A 38 -37.62 -12.03 -8.99
CA ALA A 38 -36.17 -12.12 -9.17
C ALA A 38 -35.53 -12.95 -8.06
N PRO A 39 -34.33 -13.53 -8.27
CA PRO A 39 -33.64 -14.26 -7.20
C PRO A 39 -33.36 -13.45 -5.94
N SER A 40 -33.18 -12.13 -6.06
CA SER A 40 -32.99 -11.21 -4.94
C SER A 40 -34.23 -11.04 -4.06
N ASP A 41 -35.43 -11.37 -4.56
CA ASP A 41 -36.66 -11.36 -3.79
C ASP A 41 -36.80 -12.62 -2.89
N ILE A 42 -35.90 -13.61 -3.03
CA ILE A 42 -35.94 -14.90 -2.32
C ILE A 42 -34.83 -14.98 -1.27
N ALA A 43 -35.20 -15.29 -0.01
CA ALA A 43 -34.26 -15.62 1.05
C ALA A 43 -34.45 -17.04 1.60
N VAL A 44 -33.35 -17.70 1.95
CA VAL A 44 -33.34 -18.97 2.66
C VAL A 44 -32.77 -18.77 4.05
N LEU A 45 -33.60 -18.98 5.08
CA LEU A 45 -33.21 -18.80 6.47
C LEU A 45 -32.69 -20.11 7.08
N VAL A 46 -31.50 -20.03 7.66
CA VAL A 46 -30.79 -21.17 8.27
C VAL A 46 -30.39 -20.90 9.71
N ARG A 47 -30.26 -21.94 10.53
CA ARG A 47 -29.79 -21.83 11.94
C ARG A 47 -28.26 -21.82 12.05
N SER A 48 -27.55 -22.34 11.05
CA SER A 48 -26.08 -22.46 11.10
C SER A 48 -25.44 -22.38 9.71
N HIS A 49 -24.15 -22.06 9.67
CA HIS A 49 -23.35 -22.08 8.44
C HIS A 49 -23.32 -23.47 7.78
N GLY A 50 -23.36 -24.56 8.56
CA GLY A 50 -23.45 -25.92 8.02
C GLY A 50 -24.75 -26.18 7.24
N GLN A 51 -25.86 -25.60 7.69
CA GLN A 51 -27.13 -25.61 6.95
C GLN A 51 -27.05 -24.70 5.72
N GLY A 52 -26.44 -23.51 5.83
CA GLY A 52 -26.21 -22.61 4.69
C GLY A 52 -25.39 -23.27 3.57
N ALA A 53 -24.28 -23.91 3.91
CA ALA A 53 -23.44 -24.65 2.97
C ALA A 53 -24.16 -25.85 2.33
N ARG A 54 -25.13 -26.46 3.03
CA ARG A 54 -25.99 -27.51 2.46
C ARG A 54 -26.96 -26.92 1.44
N MET A 55 -27.58 -25.80 1.75
CA MET A 55 -28.51 -25.12 0.85
C MET A 55 -27.79 -24.63 -0.41
N ARG A 56 -26.61 -24.02 -0.26
CA ARG A 56 -25.77 -23.56 -1.38
C ARG A 56 -25.48 -24.66 -2.39
N ARG A 57 -25.08 -25.85 -1.89
CA ARG A 57 -24.84 -27.03 -2.73
C ARG A 57 -26.10 -27.51 -3.45
N ALA A 58 -27.24 -27.51 -2.77
CA ALA A 58 -28.51 -27.88 -3.38
C ALA A 58 -28.93 -26.86 -4.46
N LEU A 59 -28.83 -25.55 -4.21
CA LEU A 59 -29.15 -24.50 -5.19
C LEU A 59 -28.25 -24.58 -6.43
N ALA A 60 -26.94 -24.77 -6.23
CA ALA A 60 -25.99 -24.92 -7.33
C ALA A 60 -26.31 -26.14 -8.22
N ALA A 61 -26.80 -27.24 -7.64
CA ALA A 61 -27.21 -28.43 -8.41
C ALA A 61 -28.39 -28.16 -9.36
N PHE A 62 -29.19 -27.11 -9.10
CA PHE A 62 -30.28 -26.66 -9.97
C PHE A 62 -29.93 -25.41 -10.78
N GLY A 63 -28.66 -25.02 -10.86
CA GLY A 63 -28.24 -23.82 -11.59
C GLY A 63 -28.70 -22.50 -10.95
N VAL A 64 -29.12 -22.53 -9.68
CA VAL A 64 -29.54 -21.33 -8.95
C VAL A 64 -28.33 -20.72 -8.26
N GLY A 65 -27.95 -19.51 -8.65
CA GLY A 65 -26.93 -18.73 -7.96
C GLY A 65 -27.41 -18.27 -6.58
N SER A 66 -26.54 -18.37 -5.57
CA SER A 66 -26.87 -17.98 -4.19
C SER A 66 -25.70 -17.32 -3.49
N VAL A 67 -25.98 -16.33 -2.63
CA VAL A 67 -24.98 -15.69 -1.78
C VAL A 67 -25.27 -15.94 -0.31
N GLU A 68 -24.23 -16.22 0.47
CA GLU A 68 -24.32 -16.19 1.94
C GLU A 68 -23.89 -14.80 2.43
N LEU A 69 -24.79 -14.10 3.11
CA LEU A 69 -24.48 -12.83 3.77
C LEU A 69 -23.61 -13.12 5.00
N SER A 70 -22.29 -13.25 4.77
CA SER A 70 -21.30 -13.51 5.80
C SER A 70 -20.49 -12.26 6.13
N GLN A 71 -20.17 -12.07 7.40
CA GLN A 71 -19.23 -11.06 7.88
C GLN A 71 -17.77 -11.57 7.84
N ALA A 72 -17.50 -12.61 7.06
CA ALA A 72 -16.16 -13.18 6.98
C ALA A 72 -15.24 -12.19 6.27
N SER A 73 -14.06 -11.99 6.86
CA SER A 73 -13.01 -11.17 6.28
C SER A 73 -12.35 -11.89 5.11
N VAL A 74 -12.09 -11.16 4.04
CA VAL A 74 -11.34 -11.66 2.88
C VAL A 74 -9.92 -12.14 3.28
N PHE A 75 -9.36 -11.60 4.36
CA PHE A 75 -8.04 -12.03 4.89
C PHE A 75 -8.01 -13.43 5.49
N HIS A 76 -9.18 -14.01 5.82
CA HIS A 76 -9.27 -15.39 6.32
C HIS A 76 -9.63 -16.41 5.24
N THR A 77 -9.60 -16.00 3.97
CA THR A 77 -9.81 -16.92 2.84
C THR A 77 -8.52 -17.64 2.48
N ASP A 78 -8.66 -18.80 1.84
CA ASP A 78 -7.54 -19.51 1.21
C ASP A 78 -6.85 -18.63 0.14
N ASP A 79 -7.59 -17.71 -0.49
CA ASP A 79 -7.06 -16.76 -1.48
C ASP A 79 -6.04 -15.79 -0.86
N ALA A 80 -6.27 -15.33 0.38
CA ALA A 80 -5.31 -14.50 1.11
C ALA A 80 -4.02 -15.25 1.43
N GLU A 81 -4.13 -16.54 1.75
CA GLU A 81 -2.98 -17.41 1.97
C GLU A 81 -2.16 -17.63 0.70
N GLU A 82 -2.84 -17.93 -0.41
CA GLU A 82 -2.19 -18.10 -1.70
C GLU A 82 -1.51 -16.81 -2.16
N LEU A 83 -2.16 -15.66 -2.01
CA LEU A 83 -1.57 -14.37 -2.34
C LEU A 83 -0.32 -14.10 -1.50
N GLU A 84 -0.36 -14.37 -0.18
CA GLU A 84 0.83 -14.21 0.67
C GLU A 84 1.99 -15.10 0.20
N ARG A 85 1.73 -16.37 -0.17
CA ARG A 85 2.76 -17.27 -0.70
C ARG A 85 3.41 -16.74 -1.97
N VAL A 86 2.61 -16.20 -2.89
CA VAL A 86 3.10 -15.58 -4.12
C VAL A 86 3.94 -14.35 -3.80
N LEU A 87 3.45 -13.44 -2.97
CA LEU A 87 4.17 -12.20 -2.63
C LEU A 87 5.47 -12.49 -1.87
N LEU A 88 5.49 -13.49 -0.98
CA LEU A 88 6.70 -13.95 -0.30
C LEU A 88 7.76 -14.53 -1.25
N ALA A 89 7.32 -15.18 -2.33
CA ALA A 89 8.21 -15.69 -3.37
C ALA A 89 8.74 -14.55 -4.26
N ILE A 90 7.93 -13.53 -4.55
CA ILE A 90 8.37 -12.33 -5.27
C ILE A 90 9.37 -11.52 -4.43
N ALA A 91 9.14 -11.37 -3.13
CA ALA A 91 10.06 -10.64 -2.26
C ALA A 91 11.41 -11.36 -2.09
N GLU A 92 11.42 -12.70 -2.11
CA GLU A 92 12.61 -13.53 -1.88
C GLU A 92 12.78 -14.61 -2.97
N PRO A 93 13.09 -14.21 -4.23
CA PRO A 93 13.12 -15.12 -5.39
C PRO A 93 14.20 -16.20 -5.27
N LEU A 94 15.30 -15.90 -4.57
CA LEU A 94 16.40 -16.86 -4.36
C LEU A 94 16.04 -18.01 -3.41
N ARG A 95 14.90 -17.95 -2.72
CA ARG A 95 14.41 -19.05 -1.88
C ARG A 95 13.50 -19.96 -2.70
N GLU A 96 14.11 -20.92 -3.39
CA GLU A 96 13.41 -21.87 -4.28
C GLU A 96 12.18 -22.54 -3.66
N ARG A 97 12.23 -22.90 -2.36
CA ARG A 97 11.07 -23.47 -1.64
C ARG A 97 9.84 -22.56 -1.68
N ARG A 98 10.02 -21.23 -1.59
CA ARG A 98 8.92 -20.26 -1.66
C ARG A 98 8.38 -20.15 -3.07
N VAL A 99 9.26 -20.14 -4.06
CA VAL A 99 8.87 -20.14 -5.48
C VAL A 99 8.05 -21.38 -5.82
N LYS A 100 8.49 -22.56 -5.40
CA LYS A 100 7.73 -23.82 -5.56
C LYS A 100 6.37 -23.77 -4.85
N ALA A 101 6.31 -23.22 -3.63
CA ALA A 101 5.05 -23.05 -2.92
C ALA A 101 4.10 -22.08 -3.63
N ALA A 102 4.60 -20.98 -4.18
CA ALA A 102 3.83 -20.04 -4.98
C ALA A 102 3.29 -20.71 -6.25
N LEU A 103 4.13 -21.43 -6.99
CA LEU A 103 3.75 -22.12 -8.22
C LEU A 103 2.63 -23.15 -8.01
N ALA A 104 2.57 -23.77 -6.83
CA ALA A 104 1.54 -24.73 -6.45
C ALA A 104 0.18 -24.10 -6.09
N THR A 105 0.12 -22.78 -5.90
CA THR A 105 -1.16 -22.07 -5.62
C THR A 105 -2.08 -22.16 -6.83
N ALA A 106 -3.39 -22.05 -6.63
CA ALA A 106 -4.32 -22.09 -7.74
C ALA A 106 -4.31 -20.81 -8.59
N ALA A 107 -3.76 -19.69 -8.08
CA ALA A 107 -3.44 -18.52 -8.88
C ALA A 107 -2.35 -18.80 -9.94
N MET A 108 -1.31 -19.57 -9.59
CA MET A 108 -0.21 -19.96 -10.50
C MET A 108 -0.50 -21.24 -11.30
N GLY A 109 -1.24 -22.19 -10.71
CA GLY A 109 -1.84 -23.33 -11.38
C GLY A 109 -0.89 -24.44 -11.82
N ARG A 110 0.29 -24.62 -11.20
CA ARG A 110 1.17 -25.74 -11.53
C ARG A 110 0.75 -26.98 -10.72
N ASP A 111 0.44 -28.07 -11.42
CA ASP A 111 0.19 -29.35 -10.79
C ASP A 111 1.48 -30.05 -10.32
N ALA A 112 1.33 -31.14 -9.57
CA ALA A 112 2.46 -31.89 -9.03
C ALA A 112 3.42 -32.41 -10.12
N ALA A 113 2.88 -32.81 -11.28
CA ALA A 113 3.68 -33.31 -12.40
C ALA A 113 4.49 -32.18 -13.06
N ALA A 114 3.92 -30.99 -13.20
CA ALA A 114 4.60 -29.80 -13.71
C ALA A 114 5.72 -29.35 -12.76
N LEU A 115 5.49 -29.39 -11.45
CA LEU A 115 6.52 -29.08 -10.45
C LEU A 115 7.65 -30.11 -10.45
N ALA A 116 7.33 -31.40 -10.61
CA ALA A 116 8.35 -32.45 -10.73
C ALA A 116 9.20 -32.29 -12.00
N ARG A 117 8.57 -31.96 -13.14
CA ARG A 117 9.30 -31.65 -14.38
C ARG A 117 10.21 -30.43 -14.21
N LEU A 118 9.71 -29.35 -13.61
CA LEU A 118 10.48 -28.14 -13.35
C LEU A 118 11.69 -28.41 -12.44
N ALA A 119 11.56 -29.30 -11.45
CA ALA A 119 12.66 -29.68 -10.59
C ALA A 119 13.76 -30.49 -11.30
N GLY A 120 13.44 -31.13 -12.43
CA GLY A 120 14.41 -31.87 -13.26
C GLY A 120 14.98 -31.09 -14.44
N ASP A 121 14.56 -29.84 -14.64
CA ASP A 121 14.97 -28.97 -15.75
C ASP A 121 15.54 -27.65 -15.21
N GLU A 122 16.88 -27.60 -15.12
CA GLU A 122 17.60 -26.46 -14.54
C GLU A 122 17.39 -25.17 -15.36
N ALA A 123 17.30 -25.27 -16.68
CA ALA A 123 17.09 -24.12 -17.55
C ALA A 123 15.67 -23.53 -17.35
N ALA A 124 14.65 -24.39 -17.28
CA ALA A 124 13.29 -23.96 -17.00
C ALA A 124 13.13 -23.35 -15.59
N LEU A 125 13.86 -23.90 -14.60
CA LEU A 125 13.89 -23.36 -13.24
C LEU A 125 14.52 -21.96 -13.21
N LEU A 126 15.68 -21.77 -13.86
CA LEU A 126 16.33 -20.47 -13.97
C LEU A 126 15.41 -19.42 -14.63
N GLY A 127 14.76 -19.77 -15.75
CA GLY A 127 13.82 -18.87 -16.41
C GLY A 127 12.62 -18.49 -15.53
N THR A 128 12.18 -19.40 -14.64
CA THR A 128 11.14 -19.11 -13.65
C THR A 128 11.66 -18.16 -12.58
N LEU A 129 12.86 -18.38 -12.04
CA LEU A 129 13.48 -17.50 -11.04
C LEU A 129 13.68 -16.09 -11.59
N ASP A 130 14.12 -15.96 -12.84
CA ASP A 130 14.27 -14.66 -13.51
C ASP A 130 12.94 -13.89 -13.58
N ALA A 131 11.80 -14.58 -13.76
CA ALA A 131 10.50 -13.93 -13.72
C ALA A 131 10.18 -13.32 -12.36
N PHE A 132 10.44 -14.07 -11.27
CA PHE A 132 10.25 -13.56 -9.91
C PHE A 132 11.22 -12.40 -9.59
N VAL A 133 12.46 -12.44 -10.06
CA VAL A 133 13.42 -11.33 -9.93
C VAL A 133 12.89 -10.07 -10.62
N ARG A 134 12.39 -10.18 -11.86
CA ARG A 134 11.80 -9.05 -12.58
C ARG A 134 10.58 -8.47 -11.85
N TRP A 135 9.71 -9.30 -11.31
CA TRP A 135 8.55 -8.81 -10.53
C TRP A 135 9.00 -8.10 -9.25
N ARG A 136 10.07 -8.57 -8.59
CA ARG A 136 10.65 -7.91 -7.42
C ARG A 136 11.20 -6.53 -7.75
N GLU A 137 11.98 -6.42 -8.83
CA GLU A 137 12.53 -5.15 -9.31
C GLU A 137 11.42 -4.16 -9.68
N LEU A 138 10.35 -4.65 -10.31
CA LEU A 138 9.18 -3.85 -10.63
C LEU A 138 8.45 -3.35 -9.37
N TRP A 139 8.36 -4.18 -8.32
CA TRP A 139 7.80 -3.77 -7.04
C TRP A 139 8.64 -2.66 -6.40
N LEU A 140 9.97 -2.84 -6.36
CA LEU A 140 10.88 -1.87 -5.74
C LEU A 140 10.93 -0.54 -6.50
N SER A 141 10.87 -0.57 -7.83
CA SER A 141 11.02 0.62 -8.67
C SER A 141 9.72 1.35 -8.97
N ARG A 142 8.58 0.63 -9.07
CA ARG A 142 7.28 1.21 -9.50
C ARG A 142 6.09 0.88 -8.59
N GLY A 143 6.33 0.18 -7.48
CA GLY A 143 5.33 -0.10 -6.46
C GLY A 143 4.49 -1.36 -6.68
N PHE A 144 3.70 -1.70 -5.65
CA PHE A 144 2.92 -2.94 -5.55
C PHE A 144 1.94 -3.14 -6.69
N GLY A 145 1.08 -2.15 -6.98
CA GLY A 145 0.02 -2.30 -7.98
C GLY A 145 0.52 -2.55 -9.41
N VAL A 146 1.66 -1.95 -9.77
CA VAL A 146 2.27 -2.18 -11.09
C VAL A 146 2.85 -3.58 -11.18
N MET A 147 3.56 -4.03 -10.13
CA MET A 147 4.06 -5.40 -10.02
C MET A 147 2.92 -6.41 -10.10
N LEU A 148 1.87 -6.23 -9.29
CA LEU A 148 0.77 -7.17 -9.20
C LEU A 148 0.07 -7.36 -10.55
N ARG A 149 -0.19 -6.25 -11.26
CA ARG A 149 -0.81 -6.29 -12.59
C ARG A 149 0.07 -7.01 -13.61
N GLN A 150 1.38 -6.76 -13.59
CA GLN A 150 2.32 -7.42 -14.48
C GLN A 150 2.37 -8.93 -14.21
N TRP A 151 2.50 -9.34 -12.94
CA TRP A 151 2.45 -10.74 -12.54
C TRP A 151 1.15 -11.44 -13.00
N MET A 152 0.00 -10.82 -12.73
CA MET A 152 -1.30 -11.38 -13.13
C MET A 152 -1.42 -11.58 -14.64
N SER A 153 -0.84 -10.67 -15.43
CA SER A 153 -0.82 -10.73 -16.89
C SER A 153 0.15 -11.80 -17.41
N ASP A 154 1.39 -11.77 -16.93
CA ASP A 154 2.45 -12.72 -17.34
C ASP A 154 2.03 -14.17 -17.10
N GLU A 155 1.41 -14.42 -15.94
CA GLU A 155 0.96 -15.75 -15.55
C GLU A 155 -0.49 -16.04 -15.95
N GLY A 156 -1.22 -15.13 -16.61
CA GLY A 156 -2.60 -15.37 -17.04
C GLY A 156 -3.56 -15.73 -15.89
N VAL A 157 -3.35 -15.15 -14.70
CA VAL A 157 -4.03 -15.52 -13.44
C VAL A 157 -5.55 -15.45 -13.55
N ALA A 158 -6.09 -14.37 -14.10
CA ALA A 158 -7.54 -14.16 -14.20
C ALA A 158 -8.22 -15.22 -15.08
N ALA A 159 -7.66 -15.51 -16.26
CA ALA A 159 -8.19 -16.51 -17.18
C ALA A 159 -8.20 -17.92 -16.55
N ARG A 160 -7.12 -18.26 -15.83
CA ARG A 160 -7.00 -19.53 -15.11
C ARG A 160 -8.04 -19.67 -14.00
N LEU A 161 -8.21 -18.63 -13.18
CA LEU A 161 -9.18 -18.68 -12.08
C LEU A 161 -10.61 -18.80 -12.62
N LEU A 162 -10.99 -18.01 -13.62
CA LEU A 162 -12.34 -18.00 -14.21
C LEU A 162 -12.74 -19.31 -14.89
N ALA A 163 -11.78 -20.15 -15.30
CA ALA A 163 -12.06 -21.48 -15.83
C ALA A 163 -12.57 -22.47 -14.76
N ARG A 164 -12.49 -22.12 -13.47
CA ARG A 164 -12.92 -22.98 -12.35
C ARG A 164 -14.38 -22.69 -11.97
N PRO A 165 -15.11 -23.68 -11.40
CA PRO A 165 -16.48 -23.48 -10.92
C PRO A 165 -16.62 -22.39 -9.84
N ASP A 166 -15.58 -22.16 -9.04
CA ASP A 166 -15.49 -21.13 -8.00
C ASP A 166 -14.72 -19.87 -8.46
N GLY A 167 -14.41 -19.78 -9.76
CA GLY A 167 -13.46 -18.83 -10.31
C GLY A 167 -13.80 -17.36 -10.11
N GLU A 168 -15.08 -17.00 -10.30
CA GLU A 168 -15.55 -15.61 -10.11
C GLU A 168 -15.32 -15.14 -8.66
N ARG A 169 -15.65 -15.99 -7.67
CA ARG A 169 -15.41 -15.68 -6.25
C ARG A 169 -13.93 -15.48 -5.95
N ARG A 170 -13.08 -16.40 -6.40
CA ARG A 170 -11.65 -16.37 -6.11
C ARG A 170 -10.96 -15.17 -6.75
N LEU A 171 -11.34 -14.83 -7.98
CA LEU A 171 -10.84 -13.63 -8.64
C LEU A 171 -11.31 -12.36 -7.91
N THR A 172 -12.57 -12.28 -7.49
CA THR A 172 -13.09 -11.15 -6.71
C THR A 172 -12.36 -11.02 -5.37
N ASN A 173 -12.09 -12.12 -4.66
CA ASN A 173 -11.31 -12.10 -3.42
C ASN A 173 -9.88 -11.60 -3.66
N LEU A 174 -9.21 -12.09 -4.71
CA LEU A 174 -7.86 -11.68 -5.08
C LEU A 174 -7.80 -10.18 -5.41
N MET A 175 -8.75 -9.68 -6.21
CA MET A 175 -8.82 -8.25 -6.55
C MET A 175 -9.14 -7.40 -5.32
N HIS A 176 -10.00 -7.89 -4.43
CA HIS A 176 -10.30 -7.19 -3.18
C HIS A 176 -9.07 -7.09 -2.27
N LEU A 177 -8.34 -8.20 -2.09
CA LEU A 177 -7.07 -8.21 -1.35
C LEU A 177 -6.05 -7.26 -1.97
N ALA A 178 -5.96 -7.24 -3.30
CA ALA A 178 -5.08 -6.34 -4.03
C ALA A 178 -5.40 -4.86 -3.77
N GLU A 179 -6.68 -4.49 -3.76
CA GLU A 179 -7.09 -3.12 -3.45
C GLU A 179 -6.75 -2.73 -2.01
N LEU A 180 -7.05 -3.60 -1.04
CA LEU A 180 -6.73 -3.35 0.37
C LEU A 180 -5.22 -3.21 0.59
N LEU A 181 -4.42 -4.05 -0.06
CA LEU A 181 -2.96 -3.95 -0.02
C LEU A 181 -2.44 -2.72 -0.75
N GLN A 182 -3.05 -2.31 -1.87
CA GLN A 182 -2.65 -1.10 -2.58
C GLN A 182 -2.95 0.17 -1.77
N GLN A 183 -4.04 0.19 -1.01
CA GLN A 183 -4.35 1.29 -0.08
C GLN A 183 -3.31 1.39 1.03
N ASP A 184 -2.87 0.24 1.56
CA ASP A 184 -1.82 0.16 2.57
C ASP A 184 -0.41 0.43 2.00
N ALA A 185 -0.21 0.22 0.70
CA ALA A 185 1.11 0.21 0.09
C ALA A 185 1.82 1.56 0.16
N GLY A 186 1.12 2.70 0.04
CA GLY A 186 1.70 4.05 0.18
C GLY A 186 3.16 4.16 -0.29
N THR A 187 4.07 4.44 0.66
CA THR A 187 5.54 4.39 0.51
C THR A 187 6.19 3.16 1.18
N ALA A 188 5.38 2.17 1.56
CA ALA A 188 5.82 0.97 2.26
C ALA A 188 6.71 0.07 1.38
N THR A 189 7.77 -0.48 1.97
CA THR A 189 8.60 -1.49 1.31
C THR A 189 7.87 -2.84 1.22
N PRO A 190 8.29 -3.75 0.32
CA PRO A 190 7.69 -5.09 0.21
C PRO A 190 7.61 -5.84 1.55
N GLU A 191 8.65 -5.73 2.40
CA GLU A 191 8.72 -6.39 3.70
C GLU A 191 7.68 -5.85 4.68
N VAL A 192 7.45 -4.53 4.67
CA VAL A 192 6.44 -3.89 5.51
C VAL A 192 5.05 -4.34 5.07
N LEU A 193 4.76 -4.33 3.77
CA LEU A 193 3.46 -4.73 3.24
C LEU A 193 3.17 -6.22 3.52
N LEU A 194 4.17 -7.09 3.37
CA LEU A 194 4.06 -8.52 3.72
C LEU A 194 3.81 -8.74 5.21
N ARG A 195 4.49 -7.99 6.08
CA ARG A 195 4.23 -8.05 7.52
C ARG A 195 2.82 -7.60 7.86
N MET A 196 2.33 -6.54 7.22
CA MET A 196 0.95 -6.05 7.40
C MET A 196 -0.07 -7.10 6.96
N LEU A 197 0.13 -7.73 5.79
CA LEU A 197 -0.70 -8.83 5.32
C LEU A 197 -0.73 -9.98 6.35
N ALA A 198 0.44 -10.42 6.80
CA ALA A 198 0.56 -11.49 7.79
C ALA A 198 -0.08 -11.16 9.15
N THR A 199 -0.12 -9.88 9.54
CA THR A 199 -0.83 -9.41 10.73
C THR A 199 -2.34 -9.43 10.52
N ARG A 200 -2.84 -8.86 9.41
CA ARG A 200 -4.29 -8.84 9.10
C ARG A 200 -4.89 -10.24 8.92
N ARG A 201 -4.09 -11.21 8.45
CA ARG A 201 -4.51 -12.62 8.40
C ARG A 201 -4.70 -13.26 9.78
N ARG A 202 -3.99 -12.78 10.80
CA ARG A 202 -4.05 -13.29 12.18
C ARG A 202 -5.11 -12.60 13.03
N ASP A 203 -5.44 -11.35 12.75
CA ASP A 203 -6.42 -10.58 13.52
C ASP A 203 -7.86 -11.05 13.25
N ALA A 204 -8.64 -11.32 14.31
CA ALA A 204 -10.01 -11.83 14.21
C ALA A 204 -11.08 -10.73 13.95
N ALA A 205 -10.69 -9.46 14.00
CA ALA A 205 -11.60 -8.31 13.88
C ALA A 205 -11.47 -7.67 12.48
N GLY A 206 -12.43 -7.98 11.61
CA GLY A 206 -12.57 -7.31 10.31
C GLY A 206 -13.58 -6.17 10.36
N GLY A 207 -13.21 -4.99 9.85
CA GLY A 207 -14.16 -3.91 9.57
C GLY A 207 -15.01 -4.19 8.31
N GLU A 208 -16.02 -3.36 8.03
CA GLU A 208 -16.92 -3.55 6.88
C GLU A 208 -16.18 -3.66 5.54
N ALA A 209 -15.11 -2.89 5.35
CA ALA A 209 -14.27 -2.92 4.15
C ALA A 209 -13.54 -4.26 3.94
N THR A 210 -13.42 -5.09 4.97
CA THR A 210 -12.75 -6.40 4.86
C THR A 210 -13.72 -7.53 4.53
N GLN A 211 -15.03 -7.27 4.58
CA GLN A 211 -16.05 -8.29 4.30
C GLN A 211 -15.97 -8.78 2.87
N LEU A 212 -16.25 -10.06 2.68
CA LEU A 212 -16.35 -10.65 1.35
C LEU A 212 -17.37 -9.89 0.50
N ARG A 213 -16.88 -9.34 -0.62
CA ARG A 213 -17.73 -8.67 -1.61
C ARG A 213 -18.67 -9.67 -2.26
N LEU A 214 -19.79 -9.16 -2.74
CA LEU A 214 -20.69 -9.90 -3.62
C LEU A 214 -19.95 -10.26 -4.92
N GLU A 215 -20.15 -11.48 -5.41
CA GLU A 215 -19.49 -11.99 -6.62
C GLU A 215 -19.88 -11.21 -7.89
N SER A 216 -21.06 -10.58 -7.88
CA SER A 216 -21.58 -9.72 -8.95
C SER A 216 -22.85 -8.99 -8.47
N ASP A 217 -23.28 -7.97 -9.24
CA ASP A 217 -24.63 -7.38 -9.15
C ASP A 217 -25.75 -8.35 -9.64
N ARG A 218 -25.45 -9.64 -9.84
CA ARG A 218 -26.46 -10.62 -10.23
C ARG A 218 -27.49 -10.69 -9.10
N ASN A 219 -28.77 -10.61 -9.47
CA ASN A 219 -29.86 -10.99 -8.58
C ASN A 219 -29.62 -12.46 -8.18
N LEU A 220 -29.16 -12.70 -6.95
CA LEU A 220 -28.86 -14.02 -6.38
C LEU A 220 -29.80 -14.33 -5.21
N VAL A 221 -30.07 -15.61 -4.96
CA VAL A 221 -30.84 -16.04 -3.78
C VAL A 221 -30.02 -15.83 -2.52
N GLN A 222 -30.62 -15.22 -1.49
CA GLN A 222 -29.90 -14.86 -0.27
C GLN A 222 -30.00 -15.97 0.79
N ILE A 223 -28.87 -16.52 1.23
CA ILE A 223 -28.80 -17.46 2.35
C ILE A 223 -28.40 -16.68 3.60
N VAL A 224 -29.29 -16.61 4.59
CA VAL A 224 -29.13 -15.75 5.78
C VAL A 224 -29.38 -16.54 7.04
N THR A 225 -28.60 -16.29 8.09
CA THR A 225 -28.89 -16.90 9.40
C THR A 225 -30.10 -16.22 10.05
N ILE A 226 -30.93 -16.96 10.76
CA ILE A 226 -32.17 -16.41 11.37
C ILE A 226 -31.87 -15.17 12.24
N HIS A 227 -30.79 -15.20 13.03
CA HIS A 227 -30.35 -14.06 13.84
C HIS A 227 -30.06 -12.81 13.00
N ARG A 228 -29.40 -12.97 11.84
CA ARG A 228 -29.07 -11.86 10.93
C ARG A 228 -30.27 -11.35 10.14
N SER A 229 -31.33 -12.15 10.02
CA SER A 229 -32.55 -11.72 9.36
C SER A 229 -33.42 -10.77 10.19
N LYS A 230 -33.12 -10.59 11.49
CA LYS A 230 -33.90 -9.72 12.39
C LYS A 230 -33.91 -8.29 11.84
N GLY A 231 -35.11 -7.77 11.55
CA GLY A 231 -35.30 -6.43 11.00
C GLY A 231 -35.20 -6.36 9.47
N LEU A 232 -34.90 -7.46 8.78
CA LEU A 232 -34.91 -7.55 7.31
C LEU A 232 -36.22 -8.17 6.84
N GLU A 233 -36.64 -7.85 5.61
CA GLU A 233 -37.84 -8.38 4.98
C GLU A 233 -37.52 -8.88 3.57
N TYR A 234 -38.18 -9.97 3.18
CA TYR A 234 -37.99 -10.59 1.86
C TYR A 234 -39.34 -10.95 1.25
N GLY A 235 -39.45 -10.84 -0.07
CA GLY A 235 -40.70 -11.16 -0.78
C GLY A 235 -41.13 -12.62 -0.55
N VAL A 236 -40.17 -13.55 -0.70
CA VAL A 236 -40.37 -14.99 -0.49
C VAL A 236 -39.30 -15.54 0.45
N VAL A 237 -39.70 -16.31 1.46
CA VAL A 237 -38.77 -16.92 2.44
C VAL A 237 -38.90 -18.44 2.46
N PHE A 238 -37.77 -19.13 2.48
CA PHE A 238 -37.67 -20.57 2.67
C PHE A 238 -37.02 -20.89 4.03
N CYS A 239 -37.65 -21.77 4.78
CA CYS A 239 -37.20 -22.25 6.09
C CYS A 239 -37.05 -23.78 6.07
N PRO A 240 -36.05 -24.32 5.35
CA PRO A 240 -35.96 -25.75 5.03
C PRO A 240 -35.66 -26.66 6.23
N PHE A 241 -35.20 -26.11 7.36
CA PHE A 241 -34.66 -26.92 8.46
C PHE A 241 -35.32 -26.67 9.83
N LEU A 242 -36.42 -25.93 9.90
CA LEU A 242 -37.07 -25.63 11.19
C LEU A 242 -37.74 -26.86 11.84
N PHE A 243 -38.04 -27.91 11.06
CA PHE A 243 -38.55 -29.19 11.59
C PHE A 243 -37.51 -30.00 12.37
N ASP A 244 -36.22 -29.63 12.30
CA ASP A 244 -35.14 -30.37 12.93
C ASP A 244 -35.20 -30.22 14.45
N GLY A 245 -35.50 -31.32 15.17
CA GLY A 245 -35.60 -31.35 16.64
C GLY A 245 -34.27 -31.67 17.33
N TYR A 246 -33.17 -31.70 16.58
CA TYR A 246 -31.84 -31.92 17.14
C TYR A 246 -31.44 -30.76 18.08
N ALA A 247 -31.45 -31.02 19.38
CA ALA A 247 -30.91 -30.12 20.37
C ALA A 247 -29.38 -30.17 20.30
N ARG A 248 -28.74 -29.05 19.92
CA ARG A 248 -27.28 -28.90 20.11
C ARG A 248 -26.99 -29.10 21.60
N SER A 249 -26.03 -29.95 21.94
CA SER A 249 -25.45 -29.93 23.29
C SER A 249 -24.90 -28.51 23.51
N GLY A 250 -25.33 -27.87 24.59
CA GLY A 250 -24.89 -26.52 24.93
C GLY A 250 -24.39 -26.57 26.35
N GLY A 251 -23.11 -26.25 26.53
CA GLY A 251 -22.39 -26.37 27.79
C GLY A 251 -21.38 -27.52 27.80
N GLU A 252 -20.38 -27.53 26.91
CA GLU A 252 -19.20 -28.39 27.11
C GLU A 252 -18.11 -27.69 27.95
N GLY A 253 -18.34 -26.43 28.35
CA GLY A 253 -17.51 -25.74 29.32
C GLY A 253 -17.89 -26.05 30.77
N PRO A 254 -17.00 -25.78 31.75
CA PRO A 254 -17.26 -25.98 33.17
C PRO A 254 -18.36 -25.06 33.73
N MET A 255 -18.70 -23.99 33.00
CA MET A 255 -19.70 -23.00 33.39
C MET A 255 -21.09 -23.33 32.82
N ARG A 256 -22.14 -23.10 33.62
CA ARG A 256 -23.56 -23.09 33.24
C ARG A 256 -24.14 -21.71 33.53
N ALA A 257 -24.80 -21.10 32.55
CA ALA A 257 -25.46 -19.80 32.69
C ALA A 257 -26.98 -20.01 32.59
N TRP A 258 -27.73 -19.67 33.63
CA TRP A 258 -29.18 -19.83 33.73
C TRP A 258 -29.78 -18.72 34.60
N HIS A 259 -31.09 -18.49 34.52
CA HIS A 259 -31.79 -17.49 35.32
C HIS A 259 -32.53 -18.14 36.49
N ASP A 260 -32.39 -17.56 37.68
CA ASP A 260 -33.10 -18.03 38.88
C ASP A 260 -34.58 -17.61 38.90
N ASP A 261 -35.28 -17.90 40.00
CA ASP A 261 -36.73 -17.62 40.12
C ASP A 261 -37.03 -16.11 40.19
N ASP A 262 -36.05 -15.30 40.56
CA ASP A 262 -36.12 -13.84 40.55
C ASP A 262 -35.74 -13.26 39.18
N GLY A 263 -35.29 -14.10 38.25
CA GLY A 263 -34.89 -13.72 36.89
C GLY A 263 -33.45 -13.22 36.78
N GLU A 264 -32.63 -13.40 37.82
CA GLU A 264 -31.24 -12.97 37.84
C GLU A 264 -30.32 -14.01 37.18
N LEU A 265 -29.30 -13.52 36.46
CA LEU A 265 -28.35 -14.39 35.77
C LEU A 265 -27.39 -15.08 36.74
N VAL A 266 -27.47 -16.40 36.84
CA VAL A 266 -26.57 -17.25 37.63
C VAL A 266 -25.51 -17.87 36.72
N LEU A 267 -24.23 -17.61 37.04
CA LEU A 267 -23.07 -18.25 36.43
C LEU A 267 -22.52 -19.34 37.35
N ASP A 268 -22.94 -20.58 37.13
CA ASP A 268 -22.61 -21.72 37.99
C ASP A 268 -21.44 -22.54 37.43
N TYR A 269 -20.34 -22.57 38.18
CA TYR A 269 -19.12 -23.33 37.86
C TYR A 269 -19.02 -24.66 38.63
N ARG A 270 -20.01 -25.01 39.45
CA ARG A 270 -19.97 -26.22 40.27
C ARG A 270 -20.21 -27.45 39.41
N GLU A 271 -19.39 -28.49 39.56
CA GLU A 271 -19.63 -29.78 38.90
C GLU A 271 -20.98 -30.40 39.28
N ALA A 272 -21.47 -30.14 40.49
CA ALA A 272 -22.77 -30.57 40.96
C ALA A 272 -23.91 -30.00 40.09
N ALA A 273 -23.80 -28.74 39.65
CA ALA A 273 -24.81 -28.09 38.80
C ALA A 273 -24.90 -28.72 37.40
N ALA A 274 -23.79 -29.30 36.90
CA ALA A 274 -23.81 -30.05 35.66
C ALA A 274 -24.60 -31.38 35.77
N LYS A 275 -24.77 -31.91 36.99
CA LYS A 275 -25.53 -33.13 37.28
C LYS A 275 -26.93 -32.86 37.85
N ASP A 276 -27.21 -31.63 38.28
CA ASP A 276 -28.49 -31.20 38.82
C ASP A 276 -29.59 -31.18 37.73
N GLU A 277 -30.64 -31.97 37.93
CA GLU A 277 -31.75 -32.08 36.98
C GLU A 277 -32.63 -30.84 36.92
N ALA A 278 -32.75 -30.07 38.01
CA ALA A 278 -33.50 -28.82 38.03
C ALA A 278 -32.79 -27.75 37.20
N VAL A 279 -31.45 -27.63 37.35
CA VAL A 279 -30.63 -26.73 36.53
C VAL A 279 -30.69 -27.12 35.05
N LYS A 280 -30.59 -28.41 34.74
CA LYS A 280 -30.74 -28.89 33.36
C LYS A 280 -32.13 -28.59 32.79
N ALA A 281 -33.20 -28.73 33.59
CA ALA A 281 -34.56 -28.41 33.16
C ALA A 281 -34.71 -26.92 32.82
N ARG A 282 -34.21 -26.02 33.68
CA ARG A 282 -34.20 -24.56 33.43
C ARG A 282 -33.44 -24.21 32.16
N LEU A 283 -32.22 -24.73 31.99
CA LEU A 283 -31.41 -24.52 30.78
C LEU A 283 -32.11 -25.00 29.51
N ARG A 284 -32.81 -26.15 29.58
CA ARG A 284 -33.63 -26.65 28.45
C ARG A 284 -34.77 -25.68 28.15
N ARG A 285 -35.49 -25.22 29.17
CA ARG A 285 -36.62 -24.29 29.04
C ARG A 285 -36.21 -22.96 28.41
N GLU A 286 -35.12 -22.36 28.89
CA GLU A 286 -34.56 -21.12 28.31
C GLU A 286 -34.16 -21.31 26.84
N ARG A 287 -33.50 -22.43 26.51
CA ARG A 287 -33.13 -22.75 25.14
C ARG A 287 -34.34 -22.94 24.23
N GLN A 288 -35.37 -23.65 24.71
CA GLN A 288 -36.61 -23.83 23.97
C GLN A 288 -37.34 -22.50 23.76
N ALA A 289 -37.37 -21.64 24.78
CA ALA A 289 -37.94 -20.30 24.65
C ALA A 289 -37.22 -19.48 23.57
N GLU A 290 -35.88 -19.54 23.53
CA GLU A 290 -35.11 -18.88 22.47
C GLU A 290 -35.34 -19.50 21.09
N ASP A 291 -35.38 -20.83 21.00
CA ASP A 291 -35.68 -21.54 19.74
C ASP A 291 -37.06 -21.16 19.18
N LEU A 292 -38.06 -20.93 20.04
CA LEU A 292 -39.38 -20.43 19.65
C LEU A 292 -39.31 -18.99 19.13
N ARG A 293 -38.54 -18.12 19.79
CA ARG A 293 -38.30 -16.75 19.29
C ARG A 293 -37.64 -16.77 17.92
N LEU A 294 -36.68 -17.67 17.69
CA LEU A 294 -36.04 -17.83 16.39
C LEU A 294 -37.02 -18.33 15.32
N ILE A 295 -37.90 -19.29 15.65
CA ILE A 295 -38.98 -19.70 14.74
C ILE A 295 -39.88 -18.52 14.40
N TYR A 296 -40.31 -17.74 15.40
CA TYR A 296 -41.10 -16.53 15.21
C TYR A 296 -40.39 -15.52 14.29
N VAL A 297 -39.11 -15.22 14.55
CA VAL A 297 -38.32 -14.33 13.71
C VAL A 297 -38.31 -14.84 12.26
N ALA A 298 -38.03 -16.13 12.05
CA ALA A 298 -37.95 -16.73 10.72
C ALA A 298 -39.27 -16.67 9.95
N LEU A 299 -40.39 -16.99 10.61
CA LEU A 299 -41.72 -16.98 10.00
C LEU A 299 -42.19 -15.56 9.64
N THR A 300 -41.77 -14.56 10.41
CA THR A 300 -42.17 -13.16 10.19
C THR A 300 -41.30 -12.39 9.21
N ARG A 301 -40.32 -13.03 8.53
CA ARG A 301 -39.48 -12.34 7.52
C ARG A 301 -40.13 -12.26 6.13
N ALA A 302 -41.14 -13.08 5.88
CA ALA A 302 -41.78 -13.18 4.56
C ALA A 302 -42.87 -12.12 4.40
N VAL A 303 -42.87 -11.40 3.28
CA VAL A 303 -43.94 -10.44 2.94
C VAL A 303 -45.09 -11.13 2.19
N HIS A 304 -44.77 -11.97 1.19
CA HIS A 304 -45.79 -12.57 0.32
C HIS A 304 -45.95 -14.08 0.49
N ARG A 305 -44.84 -14.81 0.71
CA ARG A 305 -44.91 -16.28 0.83
C ARG A 305 -43.80 -16.86 1.69
N CYS A 306 -44.17 -17.73 2.62
CA CYS A 306 -43.24 -18.51 3.43
C CYS A 306 -43.36 -20.00 3.10
N TYR A 307 -42.23 -20.65 2.83
CA TYR A 307 -42.13 -22.10 2.60
C TYR A 307 -41.50 -22.76 3.82
N LEU A 308 -42.20 -23.77 4.35
CA LEU A 308 -41.77 -24.55 5.50
C LEU A 308 -41.68 -26.01 5.12
N VAL A 309 -40.63 -26.67 5.57
CA VAL A 309 -40.60 -28.14 5.64
C VAL A 309 -41.02 -28.53 7.04
N VAL A 310 -42.06 -29.34 7.15
CA VAL A 310 -42.64 -29.85 8.40
C VAL A 310 -42.65 -31.37 8.40
N GLY A 311 -42.82 -31.98 9.57
CA GLY A 311 -42.97 -33.43 9.72
C GLY A 311 -41.90 -34.07 10.61
N SER A 312 -41.79 -35.40 10.50
CA SER A 312 -40.96 -36.22 11.39
C SER A 312 -39.93 -37.05 10.62
N TYR A 313 -38.72 -37.13 11.15
CA TYR A 313 -37.67 -38.05 10.71
C TYR A 313 -37.43 -39.14 11.76
N ALA A 314 -36.62 -40.13 11.39
CA ALA A 314 -36.20 -41.22 12.25
C ALA A 314 -34.73 -41.09 12.62
N THR A 315 -34.40 -41.48 13.84
CA THR A 315 -33.04 -41.70 14.32
C THR A 315 -32.89 -43.15 14.79
N LEU A 316 -31.65 -43.64 14.86
CA LEU A 316 -31.35 -44.91 15.50
C LEU A 316 -31.00 -44.62 16.97
N SER A 317 -31.78 -45.18 17.88
CA SER A 317 -31.54 -45.12 19.33
C SER A 317 -31.47 -46.55 19.86
N PHE A 318 -30.32 -46.95 20.40
CA PHE A 318 -30.05 -48.32 20.88
C PHE A 318 -30.44 -49.41 19.85
N GLY A 319 -30.14 -49.19 18.57
CA GLY A 319 -30.43 -50.14 17.49
C GLY A 319 -31.90 -50.21 17.04
N ARG A 320 -32.80 -49.42 17.63
CA ARG A 320 -34.21 -49.31 17.24
C ARG A 320 -34.50 -47.97 16.58
N VAL A 321 -35.48 -47.98 15.67
CA VAL A 321 -35.99 -46.76 15.02
C VAL A 321 -36.74 -45.93 16.07
N SER A 322 -36.34 -44.68 16.23
CA SER A 322 -36.98 -43.71 17.13
C SER A 322 -37.36 -42.44 16.38
N HIS A 323 -38.50 -41.85 16.74
CA HIS A 323 -38.99 -40.57 16.22
C HIS A 323 -38.96 -39.46 17.27
N THR A 324 -38.48 -39.77 18.48
CA THR A 324 -38.52 -38.84 19.63
C THR A 324 -37.78 -37.54 19.35
N GLU A 325 -36.62 -37.59 18.70
CA GLU A 325 -35.86 -36.37 18.40
C GLU A 325 -36.63 -35.44 17.45
N ALA A 326 -37.20 -35.98 16.36
CA ALA A 326 -37.94 -35.19 15.40
C ALA A 326 -39.26 -34.63 15.97
N GLY A 327 -39.99 -35.44 16.74
CA GLY A 327 -41.24 -34.99 17.33
C GLY A 327 -41.04 -34.05 18.53
N ARG A 328 -39.82 -33.93 19.08
CA ARG A 328 -39.45 -32.86 20.03
C ARG A 328 -39.20 -31.51 19.36
N SER A 329 -39.26 -31.41 18.03
CA SER A 329 -39.20 -30.12 17.34
C SER A 329 -40.30 -29.19 17.85
N LEU A 330 -39.91 -27.97 18.22
CA LEU A 330 -40.85 -26.94 18.67
C LEU A 330 -41.80 -26.48 17.56
N LEU A 331 -41.40 -26.66 16.29
CA LEU A 331 -42.32 -26.42 15.17
C LEU A 331 -43.47 -27.44 15.16
N ASN A 332 -43.17 -28.73 15.46
CA ASN A 332 -44.20 -29.75 15.61
C ASN A 332 -45.07 -29.52 16.86
N TRP A 333 -44.49 -28.99 17.95
CA TRP A 333 -45.24 -28.58 19.13
C TRP A 333 -46.29 -27.52 18.82
N MET A 334 -45.98 -26.53 17.97
CA MET A 334 -46.94 -25.49 17.58
C MET A 334 -48.17 -26.04 16.87
N ALA A 335 -48.05 -27.17 16.15
CA ALA A 335 -49.17 -27.79 15.44
C ALA A 335 -49.89 -28.87 16.27
N ALA A 336 -49.15 -29.67 17.04
CA ALA A 336 -49.67 -30.88 17.71
C ALA A 336 -49.67 -30.81 19.24
N GLY A 337 -49.20 -29.70 19.83
CA GLY A 337 -49.05 -29.51 21.26
C GLY A 337 -50.19 -28.76 21.95
N ALA A 338 -51.35 -28.62 21.30
CA ALA A 338 -52.48 -27.87 21.87
C ALA A 338 -52.85 -28.40 23.27
N GLY A 339 -52.88 -27.51 24.27
CA GLY A 339 -53.15 -27.86 25.66
C GLY A 339 -51.97 -28.47 26.43
N MET A 340 -50.79 -28.57 25.83
CA MET A 340 -49.56 -29.04 26.48
C MET A 340 -48.58 -27.87 26.64
N ASP A 341 -48.01 -27.71 27.83
CA ASP A 341 -46.86 -26.83 27.99
C ASP A 341 -45.58 -27.47 27.42
N ALA A 342 -44.48 -26.71 27.41
CA ALA A 342 -43.22 -27.14 26.83
C ALA A 342 -42.58 -28.33 27.58
N GLU A 343 -42.85 -28.48 28.88
CA GLU A 343 -42.31 -29.57 29.71
C GLU A 343 -43.07 -30.86 29.44
N ALA A 344 -44.40 -30.81 29.43
CA ALA A 344 -45.26 -31.91 29.01
C ALA A 344 -44.96 -32.37 27.58
N TRP A 345 -44.65 -31.44 26.67
CA TRP A 345 -44.24 -31.79 25.30
C TRP A 345 -42.87 -32.48 25.23
N ALA A 346 -41.91 -32.08 26.06
CA ALA A 346 -40.57 -32.69 26.07
C ALA A 346 -40.59 -34.18 26.49
N GLU A 347 -41.54 -34.53 27.36
CA GLU A 347 -41.78 -35.88 27.86
C GLU A 347 -42.76 -36.69 26.99
N HIS A 348 -43.54 -36.00 26.16
CA HIS A 348 -44.45 -36.62 25.22
C HIS A 348 -43.71 -37.57 24.26
N LYS A 349 -44.33 -38.72 23.94
CA LYS A 349 -43.85 -39.66 22.93
C LYS A 349 -44.61 -39.40 21.63
N PRO A 350 -44.06 -38.59 20.72
CA PRO A 350 -44.78 -38.13 19.54
C PRO A 350 -45.05 -39.28 18.58
N ASN A 351 -46.30 -39.39 18.13
CA ASN A 351 -46.71 -40.28 17.05
C ASN A 351 -46.61 -39.51 15.71
N PRO A 352 -45.71 -39.89 14.78
CA PRO A 352 -45.56 -39.20 13.50
C PRO A 352 -46.86 -39.04 12.70
N LEU A 353 -47.74 -40.05 12.72
CA LEU A 353 -49.03 -39.99 12.03
C LEU A 353 -49.99 -39.01 12.70
N GLY A 354 -49.96 -38.94 14.03
CA GLY A 354 -50.75 -37.97 14.79
C GLY A 354 -50.29 -36.54 14.52
N THR A 355 -48.98 -36.30 14.51
CA THR A 355 -48.40 -35.00 14.16
C THR A 355 -48.76 -34.58 12.73
N ASP A 356 -48.71 -35.49 11.76
CA ASP A 356 -49.13 -35.22 10.38
C ASP A 356 -50.63 -34.86 10.29
N ALA A 357 -51.49 -35.58 11.01
CA ALA A 357 -52.91 -35.28 11.09
C ALA A 357 -53.18 -33.88 11.68
N CYS A 358 -52.45 -33.48 12.72
CA CYS A 358 -52.54 -32.13 13.29
C CYS A 358 -52.11 -31.05 12.28
N TRP A 359 -51.04 -31.27 11.52
CA TRP A 359 -50.63 -30.34 10.45
C TRP A 359 -51.71 -30.23 9.36
N ARG A 360 -52.29 -31.34 8.93
CA ARG A 360 -53.39 -31.34 7.95
C ARG A 360 -54.62 -30.59 8.48
N ALA A 361 -54.97 -30.79 9.75
CA ALA A 361 -56.08 -30.08 10.39
C ALA A 361 -55.83 -28.58 10.50
N LEU A 362 -54.61 -28.16 10.90
CA LEU A 362 -54.21 -26.76 10.96
C LEU A 362 -54.34 -26.09 9.59
N VAL A 363 -53.84 -26.74 8.54
CA VAL A 363 -53.90 -26.22 7.17
C VAL A 363 -55.34 -26.16 6.65
N ALA A 364 -56.16 -27.18 6.92
CA ALA A 364 -57.57 -27.18 6.56
C ALA A 364 -58.38 -26.06 7.26
N ALA A 365 -58.01 -25.71 8.49
CA ALA A 365 -58.62 -24.61 9.24
C ALA A 365 -58.06 -23.23 8.89
N SER A 366 -56.96 -23.15 8.12
CA SER A 366 -56.30 -21.89 7.80
C SER A 366 -57.09 -21.09 6.77
N ALA A 367 -57.79 -20.04 7.20
CA ALA A 367 -58.51 -19.14 6.32
C ALA A 367 -58.40 -17.68 6.76
N LEU A 368 -58.27 -16.78 5.79
CA LEU A 368 -58.37 -15.33 5.96
C LEU A 368 -59.35 -14.83 4.90
N ASP A 369 -60.37 -14.09 5.32
CA ASP A 369 -61.47 -13.62 4.46
C ASP A 369 -62.11 -14.73 3.61
N GLY A 370 -62.27 -15.92 4.22
CA GLY A 370 -62.86 -17.10 3.57
C GLY A 370 -61.97 -17.78 2.53
N ARG A 371 -60.71 -17.37 2.38
CA ARG A 371 -59.74 -17.98 1.46
C ARG A 371 -58.68 -18.76 2.22
N PRO A 372 -58.25 -19.94 1.73
CA PRO A 372 -57.19 -20.71 2.37
C PRO A 372 -55.87 -19.94 2.36
N THR A 373 -55.21 -19.85 3.51
CA THR A 373 -53.92 -19.13 3.66
C THR A 373 -52.71 -20.05 3.68
N MET A 374 -52.91 -21.34 3.95
CA MET A 374 -51.85 -22.35 3.92
C MET A 374 -52.19 -23.47 2.94
N GLN A 375 -51.14 -24.12 2.45
CA GLN A 375 -51.23 -25.32 1.63
C GLN A 375 -50.20 -26.33 2.13
N LEU A 376 -50.61 -27.59 2.25
CA LEU A 376 -49.73 -28.70 2.60
C LEU A 376 -49.64 -29.66 1.42
N THR A 377 -48.42 -30.02 1.07
CA THR A 377 -48.11 -31.02 0.04
C THR A 377 -47.08 -31.98 0.59
N ASP A 378 -47.09 -33.22 0.09
CA ASP A 378 -46.05 -34.18 0.47
C ASP A 378 -44.70 -33.67 -0.03
N LEU A 379 -43.66 -33.79 0.82
CA LEU A 379 -42.33 -33.27 0.49
C LEU A 379 -41.85 -33.88 -0.84
N PRO A 380 -41.58 -33.07 -1.88
CA PRO A 380 -41.09 -33.59 -3.15
C PRO A 380 -39.83 -34.44 -2.95
N ASP A 381 -39.61 -35.40 -3.84
CA ASP A 381 -38.38 -36.21 -3.85
C ASP A 381 -37.13 -35.39 -4.19
N GLY A 382 -37.32 -34.15 -4.64
CA GLY A 382 -36.25 -33.23 -5.03
C GLY A 382 -35.84 -33.39 -6.49
N GLN A 383 -36.67 -34.01 -7.33
CA GLN A 383 -36.51 -33.95 -8.78
C GLN A 383 -37.08 -32.63 -9.33
N GLY A 384 -36.37 -32.03 -10.27
CA GLY A 384 -36.78 -30.78 -10.93
C GLY A 384 -35.79 -30.39 -12.02
N ASP A 385 -36.23 -29.52 -12.92
CA ASP A 385 -35.38 -29.02 -14.00
C ASP A 385 -34.40 -27.96 -13.46
N ALA A 386 -33.12 -28.11 -13.79
CA ALA A 386 -32.12 -27.08 -13.50
C ALA A 386 -32.37 -25.84 -14.37
N LEU A 387 -32.15 -24.65 -13.81
CA LEU A 387 -32.13 -23.41 -14.58
C LEU A 387 -31.00 -23.48 -15.60
N ALA A 388 -31.33 -23.18 -16.86
CA ALA A 388 -30.32 -23.00 -17.88
C ALA A 388 -29.38 -21.85 -17.47
N PRO A 389 -28.06 -22.00 -17.60
CA PRO A 389 -27.15 -20.88 -17.40
C PRO A 389 -27.52 -19.76 -18.36
N PRO A 390 -27.48 -18.48 -17.93
CA PRO A 390 -27.74 -17.37 -18.82
C PRO A 390 -26.76 -17.43 -19.99
N ASP A 391 -27.29 -17.36 -21.22
CA ASP A 391 -26.48 -17.34 -22.44
C ASP A 391 -25.47 -16.19 -22.35
N SER A 392 -24.21 -16.53 -22.10
CA SER A 392 -23.07 -15.60 -22.08
C SER A 392 -22.53 -15.38 -23.50
N ALA A 393 -23.41 -15.49 -24.50
CA ALA A 393 -23.13 -15.14 -25.89
C ALA A 393 -23.18 -13.60 -26.06
N GLY A 394 -22.32 -12.88 -25.35
CA GLY A 394 -22.21 -11.42 -25.43
C GLY A 394 -20.87 -11.01 -26.00
N GLN A 395 -20.83 -10.77 -27.32
CA GLN A 395 -19.82 -10.01 -28.09
C GLN A 395 -18.41 -9.91 -27.47
N ARG A 396 -17.43 -10.60 -28.07
CA ARG A 396 -16.01 -10.35 -27.76
C ARG A 396 -15.66 -8.91 -28.19
N PRO A 397 -15.34 -8.00 -27.26
CA PRO A 397 -14.97 -6.64 -27.65
C PRO A 397 -13.69 -6.69 -28.50
N ARG A 398 -13.70 -5.97 -29.63
CA ARG A 398 -12.50 -5.80 -30.46
C ARG A 398 -11.67 -4.64 -29.89
N ALA A 399 -10.52 -4.96 -29.30
CA ALA A 399 -9.55 -3.93 -28.90
C ALA A 399 -8.88 -3.32 -30.15
N GLN A 400 -8.91 -1.99 -30.27
CA GLN A 400 -8.07 -1.27 -31.23
C GLN A 400 -6.69 -1.02 -30.60
N ARG A 401 -5.63 -0.90 -31.41
CA ARG A 401 -4.32 -0.49 -30.88
C ARG A 401 -4.44 0.95 -30.35
N PRO A 402 -4.04 1.23 -29.10
CA PRO A 402 -3.99 2.59 -28.60
C PRO A 402 -3.00 3.41 -29.44
N PRO A 403 -3.23 4.73 -29.62
CA PRO A 403 -2.25 5.60 -30.25
C PRO A 403 -0.95 5.62 -29.42
N ALA A 404 0.19 5.85 -30.07
CA ALA A 404 1.44 6.08 -29.37
C ALA A 404 1.32 7.38 -28.58
N LEU A 405 1.47 7.31 -27.25
CA LEU A 405 1.52 8.50 -26.40
C LEU A 405 2.93 9.11 -26.55
N PRO A 406 3.06 10.36 -27.04
CA PRO A 406 4.36 11.03 -27.04
C PRO A 406 4.90 11.12 -25.61
N ALA A 407 6.22 11.06 -25.45
CA ALA A 407 6.83 11.35 -24.16
C ALA A 407 6.41 12.77 -23.76
N GLY A 408 5.64 12.89 -22.68
CA GLY A 408 5.12 14.18 -22.22
C GLY A 408 6.27 15.13 -21.85
N TRP A 409 6.00 16.43 -21.92
CA TRP A 409 6.94 17.47 -21.50
C TRP A 409 7.30 17.32 -20.01
N ARG A 410 8.54 17.67 -19.62
CA ARG A 410 9.05 17.50 -18.25
C ARG A 410 9.88 18.68 -17.77
N ILE A 411 9.97 18.84 -16.45
CA ILE A 411 10.90 19.77 -15.81
C ILE A 411 12.02 18.96 -15.13
N GLY A 412 13.24 19.05 -15.67
CA GLY A 412 14.44 18.44 -15.10
C GLY A 412 15.16 19.36 -14.12
N SER A 413 16.11 18.82 -13.36
CA SER A 413 17.05 19.58 -12.51
C SER A 413 18.48 19.04 -12.71
N PHE A 414 19.49 19.80 -12.26
CA PHE A 414 20.89 19.35 -12.31
C PHE A 414 21.08 17.95 -11.67
N SER A 415 20.55 17.74 -10.46
CA SER A 415 20.65 16.44 -9.77
C SER A 415 19.98 15.30 -10.54
N ALA A 416 18.88 15.57 -11.26
CA ALA A 416 18.24 14.59 -12.14
C ALA A 416 19.09 14.25 -13.38
N LEU A 417 19.82 15.23 -13.94
CA LEU A 417 20.74 15.00 -15.06
C LEU A 417 21.93 14.11 -14.65
N ILE A 418 22.45 14.31 -13.43
CA ILE A 418 23.59 13.53 -12.89
C ILE A 418 23.17 12.12 -12.49
N SER A 419 22.05 11.97 -11.78
CA SER A 419 21.61 10.68 -11.22
C SER A 419 20.82 9.79 -12.19
N GLY A 420 20.34 10.34 -13.32
CA GLY A 420 19.43 9.63 -14.22
C GLY A 420 18.04 9.36 -13.61
N ALA A 421 17.75 9.93 -12.43
CA ALA A 421 16.50 9.71 -11.73
C ALA A 421 15.35 10.53 -12.33
N ALA A 422 14.19 9.89 -12.53
CA ALA A 422 12.97 10.52 -13.03
C ALA A 422 12.09 11.08 -11.89
N HIS A 423 12.66 11.66 -10.84
CA HIS A 423 11.91 12.20 -9.68
C HIS A 423 12.00 13.72 -9.59
N GLU A 424 10.84 14.38 -9.50
CA GLU A 424 10.68 15.85 -9.42
C GLU A 424 11.21 16.46 -8.11
N GLN A 425 11.37 15.65 -7.07
CA GLN A 425 11.84 16.04 -5.72
C GLN A 425 13.35 16.24 -5.61
N ALA A 426 14.13 15.87 -6.63
CA ALA A 426 15.60 15.98 -6.61
C ALA A 426 16.15 17.41 -6.80
N ALA A 427 15.29 18.44 -6.86
CA ALA A 427 15.73 19.80 -7.18
C ALA A 427 16.09 20.67 -5.97
N LEU A 428 15.84 20.18 -4.76
CA LEU A 428 16.20 20.82 -3.49
C LEU A 428 17.31 20.04 -2.76
N ASP A 429 17.83 18.97 -3.35
CA ASP A 429 18.79 18.10 -2.67
C ASP A 429 20.20 18.55 -3.05
N HIS A 430 20.75 19.48 -2.26
CA HIS A 430 22.01 20.17 -2.56
C HIS A 430 23.23 19.25 -2.44
N ASP A 431 23.16 18.17 -1.65
CA ASP A 431 24.31 17.33 -1.25
C ASP A 431 24.04 15.80 -1.23
N ALA A 432 22.95 15.29 -1.82
CA ALA A 432 22.54 13.87 -1.78
C ALA A 432 23.62 12.82 -2.11
N ASN A 433 24.64 13.19 -2.92
CA ASN A 433 25.66 12.26 -3.44
C ASN A 433 27.09 12.67 -3.06
N ALA A 434 27.30 13.28 -1.90
CA ALA A 434 28.63 13.59 -1.40
C ALA A 434 29.42 12.32 -1.01
N LEU A 435 30.18 11.77 -1.97
CA LEU A 435 31.34 10.88 -1.76
C LEU A 435 32.23 11.41 -0.64
N ASP A 436 32.73 10.50 0.20
CA ASP A 436 33.62 10.90 1.29
C ASP A 436 35.08 11.12 0.80
N ALA A 437 35.91 11.70 1.67
CA ALA A 437 37.31 12.02 1.36
C ALA A 437 38.14 10.78 0.96
N GLY A 438 37.79 9.59 1.45
CA GLY A 438 38.47 8.34 1.12
C GLY A 438 38.13 7.86 -0.28
N GLU A 439 36.85 7.86 -0.64
CA GLU A 439 36.37 7.53 -1.98
C GLU A 439 36.89 8.52 -3.03
N LEU A 440 36.88 9.82 -2.70
CA LEU A 440 37.38 10.86 -3.59
C LEU A 440 38.90 10.72 -3.83
N ALA A 441 39.67 10.39 -2.80
CA ALA A 441 41.12 10.19 -2.92
C ALA A 441 41.48 8.96 -3.77
N VAL A 442 40.69 7.89 -3.68
CA VAL A 442 40.84 6.70 -4.53
C VAL A 442 40.51 7.01 -5.98
N LEU A 443 39.40 7.74 -6.23
CA LEU A 443 38.97 8.12 -7.58
C LEU A 443 39.90 9.13 -8.25
N SER A 444 40.51 10.03 -7.49
CA SER A 444 41.34 11.11 -8.03
C SER A 444 42.83 10.76 -8.12
N GLY A 445 43.27 9.60 -7.61
CA GLY A 445 44.68 9.20 -7.57
C GLY A 445 45.58 10.09 -6.67
N LEU A 446 44.97 10.93 -5.81
CA LEU A 446 45.67 11.89 -4.94
C LEU A 446 45.85 11.31 -3.52
N ALA A 447 46.26 10.05 -3.41
CA ALA A 447 46.55 9.43 -2.12
C ALA A 447 47.84 10.06 -1.54
N GLY A 448 47.68 10.98 -0.59
CA GLY A 448 48.78 11.58 0.16
C GLY A 448 48.89 10.94 1.53
N GLU A 449 50.12 10.63 1.94
CA GLU A 449 50.49 10.05 3.23
C GLU A 449 49.89 10.83 4.41
N ALA A 450 49.20 10.12 5.30
CA ALA A 450 48.68 10.64 6.55
C ALA A 450 49.74 10.46 7.64
N ASP A 451 50.44 11.53 8.01
CA ASP A 451 51.13 11.56 9.30
C ASP A 451 51.13 12.97 9.94
N GLY A 452 50.86 13.02 11.24
CA GLY A 452 51.27 14.11 12.13
C GLY A 452 50.35 15.33 12.41
N ALA A 453 49.16 15.48 11.82
CA ALA A 453 48.30 16.63 12.14
C ALA A 453 47.53 16.45 13.47
N ALA A 454 47.54 17.46 14.33
CA ALA A 454 46.72 17.47 15.54
C ALA A 454 45.22 17.43 15.18
N PRO A 455 44.40 16.66 15.90
CA PRO A 455 42.96 16.57 15.61
C PRO A 455 42.29 17.94 15.75
N PRO A 456 41.26 18.24 14.93
CA PRO A 456 40.55 19.51 15.03
C PRO A 456 39.91 19.68 16.40
N ALA A 457 39.82 20.93 16.85
CA ALA A 457 39.19 21.31 18.12
C ALA A 457 37.76 20.77 18.20
N ASP A 458 37.27 20.58 19.43
CA ASP A 458 35.96 19.95 19.67
C ASP A 458 34.77 20.78 19.16
N ASP A 459 34.95 22.09 19.00
CA ASP A 459 33.99 23.05 18.46
C ASP A 459 34.30 23.52 17.02
N ASP A 460 35.19 22.81 16.32
CA ASP A 460 35.49 23.08 14.90
C ASP A 460 34.38 22.52 13.98
N ILE A 461 34.05 23.25 12.91
CA ILE A 461 33.06 22.86 11.91
C ILE A 461 33.40 21.54 11.18
N LEU A 462 34.66 21.13 11.17
CA LEU A 462 35.08 19.83 10.64
C LEU A 462 34.46 18.65 11.39
N ARG A 463 34.09 18.85 12.67
CA ARG A 463 33.39 17.85 13.50
C ARG A 463 31.87 17.89 13.37
N PHE A 464 31.31 18.93 12.77
CA PHE A 464 29.86 19.05 12.55
C PHE A 464 29.34 17.84 11.74
N PRO A 465 28.11 17.36 11.99
CA PRO A 465 27.53 16.22 11.27
C PRO A 465 27.64 16.34 9.75
N ARG A 466 27.64 15.21 9.06
CA ARG A 466 27.79 15.11 7.60
C ARG A 466 26.52 14.57 6.97
N GLY A 467 26.37 14.79 5.67
CA GLY A 467 25.23 14.33 4.88
C GLY A 467 24.22 15.43 4.59
N PRO A 468 23.15 15.12 3.82
CA PRO A 468 22.24 16.11 3.26
C PRO A 468 21.60 17.03 4.30
N VAL A 469 21.07 16.45 5.38
CA VAL A 469 20.43 17.20 6.47
C VAL A 469 21.38 18.19 7.14
N ALA A 470 22.68 17.88 7.20
CA ALA A 470 23.68 18.79 7.73
C ALA A 470 24.04 19.91 6.72
N GLY A 471 24.04 19.59 5.43
CA GLY A 471 24.18 20.57 4.34
C GLY A 471 23.04 21.57 4.35
N ASP A 472 21.79 21.10 4.36
CA ASP A 472 20.57 21.93 4.44
C ASP A 472 20.62 22.86 5.66
N CYS A 473 21.08 22.35 6.81
CA CYS A 473 21.25 23.17 8.01
C CYS A 473 22.25 24.31 7.81
N MET A 474 23.36 24.09 7.08
CA MET A 474 24.34 25.16 6.80
C MET A 474 23.77 26.18 5.81
N HIS A 475 23.08 25.72 4.77
CA HIS A 475 22.44 26.56 3.76
C HIS A 475 21.40 27.50 4.39
N ALA A 476 20.49 26.94 5.19
CA ALA A 476 19.46 27.69 5.91
C ALA A 476 20.03 28.81 6.80
N VAL A 477 21.25 28.64 7.33
CA VAL A 477 21.94 29.71 8.05
C VAL A 477 22.41 30.81 7.10
N PHE A 478 23.13 30.47 6.03
CA PHE A 478 23.64 31.45 5.06
C PHE A 478 22.54 32.25 4.35
N GLU A 479 21.35 31.66 4.20
CA GLU A 479 20.21 32.30 3.53
C GLU A 479 19.68 33.52 4.26
N VAL A 480 19.63 33.49 5.59
CA VAL A 480 18.91 34.49 6.39
C VAL A 480 19.82 35.51 7.07
N VAL A 481 21.10 35.20 7.28
CA VAL A 481 22.03 36.08 8.01
C VAL A 481 22.44 37.30 7.20
N ASP A 482 22.62 38.44 7.85
CA ASP A 482 23.33 39.59 7.27
C ASP A 482 24.85 39.37 7.40
N PHE A 483 25.60 39.37 6.30
CA PHE A 483 27.05 39.16 6.35
C PHE A 483 27.81 40.34 6.95
N THR A 484 27.19 41.53 6.99
CA THR A 484 27.80 42.78 7.47
C THR A 484 27.51 43.06 8.94
N ASP A 485 26.51 42.40 9.54
CA ASP A 485 26.09 42.59 10.92
C ASP A 485 25.87 41.25 11.66
N PRO A 486 26.70 40.93 12.68
CA PRO A 486 26.57 39.68 13.43
C PRO A 486 25.42 39.65 14.44
N ALA A 487 24.68 40.74 14.66
CA ALA A 487 23.64 40.83 15.69
C ALA A 487 22.53 39.77 15.53
N GLY A 488 22.20 39.37 14.30
CA GLY A 488 21.15 38.39 13.99
C GLY A 488 21.60 36.93 13.92
N TRP A 489 22.90 36.65 13.99
CA TRP A 489 23.44 35.32 13.65
C TRP A 489 23.00 34.22 14.61
N ASP A 490 22.95 34.50 15.92
CA ASP A 490 22.55 33.48 16.91
C ASP A 490 21.11 33.02 16.71
N ALA A 491 20.21 33.95 16.35
CA ALA A 491 18.81 33.64 16.08
C ALA A 491 18.65 32.80 14.81
N ALA A 492 19.39 33.14 13.75
CA ALA A 492 19.42 32.37 12.51
C ALA A 492 19.93 30.94 12.71
N VAL A 493 21.05 30.80 13.43
CA VAL A 493 21.64 29.49 13.77
C VAL A 493 20.68 28.64 14.60
N ALA A 494 20.00 29.25 15.60
CA ALA A 494 19.02 28.54 16.40
C ALA A 494 17.81 28.06 15.57
N ALA A 495 17.32 28.90 14.64
CA ALA A 495 16.22 28.55 13.75
C ALA A 495 16.59 27.40 12.80
N ALA A 496 17.78 27.45 12.20
CA ALA A 496 18.27 26.40 11.29
C ALA A 496 18.43 25.04 12.01
N LEU A 497 19.00 25.04 13.22
CA LEU A 497 19.12 23.81 14.03
C LEU A 497 17.77 23.23 14.46
N ALA A 498 16.75 24.07 14.63
CA ALA A 498 15.40 23.63 14.93
C ALA A 498 14.71 23.02 13.70
N ALA A 499 14.89 23.62 12.52
CA ALA A 499 14.33 23.14 11.26
C ALA A 499 15.03 21.87 10.72
N HIS A 500 16.35 21.77 10.94
CA HIS A 500 17.19 20.64 10.50
C HIS A 500 17.96 20.06 11.70
N PRO A 501 17.31 19.25 12.55
CA PRO A 501 17.92 18.75 13.78
C PRO A 501 19.19 17.92 13.55
N GLN A 502 20.28 18.33 14.20
CA GLN A 502 21.58 17.67 14.10
C GLN A 502 21.89 16.86 15.36
N ARG A 503 22.64 15.76 15.20
CA ARG A 503 23.16 14.97 16.33
C ARG A 503 24.63 14.61 16.13
N LEU A 504 25.44 14.81 17.17
CA LEU A 504 26.84 14.42 17.18
C LEU A 504 26.95 12.90 17.35
N SER A 505 27.65 12.24 16.42
CA SER A 505 27.95 10.81 16.50
C SER A 505 28.80 10.49 17.73
N ALA A 506 28.59 9.30 18.32
CA ALA A 506 29.29 8.85 19.53
C ALA A 506 30.82 8.90 19.41
N ASP A 507 31.35 8.59 18.21
CA ASP A 507 32.79 8.54 17.92
C ASP A 507 33.45 9.92 17.71
N ARG A 508 32.65 10.99 17.63
CA ARG A 508 33.13 12.37 17.38
C ARG A 508 33.00 13.28 18.60
N ARG A 509 32.59 12.72 19.74
CA ARG A 509 32.48 13.43 21.01
C ARG A 509 33.88 13.73 21.60
N PRO A 510 34.04 14.88 22.30
CA PRO A 510 35.25 15.19 23.07
C PRO A 510 35.70 14.01 23.94
N ARG A 511 36.95 13.57 23.81
CA ARG A 511 37.51 12.55 24.72
C ARG A 511 37.54 13.13 26.15
N GLY A 512 36.73 12.59 27.05
CA GLY A 512 36.78 12.90 28.49
C GLY A 512 35.51 13.50 29.13
N ARG A 513 34.40 13.70 28.38
CA ARG A 513 33.09 14.05 28.97
C ARG A 513 32.21 12.81 29.19
N PRO A 514 31.37 12.77 30.26
CA PRO A 514 30.48 11.65 30.53
C PRO A 514 29.51 11.37 29.36
N ALA A 515 29.10 10.09 29.23
CA ALA A 515 28.36 9.53 28.09
C ALA A 515 27.01 10.21 27.74
N ALA A 516 26.50 11.07 28.61
CA ALA A 516 25.32 11.89 28.39
C ALA A 516 25.71 13.37 28.48
N VAL A 517 26.05 13.98 27.35
CA VAL A 517 25.99 15.44 27.22
C VAL A 517 24.52 15.81 27.31
N ALA A 518 24.14 16.75 28.19
CA ALA A 518 22.76 17.21 28.24
C ALA A 518 22.38 17.78 26.86
N PRO A 519 21.17 17.55 26.34
CA PRO A 519 20.76 18.04 25.02
C PRO A 519 21.00 19.56 24.81
N GLN A 520 20.95 20.32 25.89
CA GLN A 520 21.22 21.77 25.92
C GLN A 520 22.71 22.09 25.64
N ASP A 521 23.64 21.30 26.17
CA ASP A 521 25.09 21.48 25.96
C ASP A 521 25.51 21.11 24.53
N GLU A 522 24.87 20.10 23.94
CA GLU A 522 25.08 19.69 22.55
C GLU A 522 24.59 20.76 21.58
N THR A 523 23.39 21.29 21.80
CA THR A 523 22.83 22.38 20.99
C THR A 523 23.73 23.62 21.07
N ALA A 524 24.20 24.00 22.26
CA ALA A 524 25.11 25.13 22.42
C ALA A 524 26.45 24.93 21.70
N LEU A 525 26.98 23.70 21.64
CA LEU A 525 28.19 23.37 20.90
C LEU A 525 27.98 23.50 19.38
N LEU A 526 26.87 22.95 18.87
CA LEU A 526 26.51 23.06 17.45
C LEU A 526 26.29 24.52 17.03
N SER A 527 25.66 25.33 17.89
CA SER A 527 25.49 26.77 17.65
C SER A 527 26.83 27.49 17.53
N ARG A 528 27.81 27.17 18.40
CA ARG A 528 29.16 27.75 18.33
C ARG A 528 29.88 27.34 17.04
N MET A 529 29.82 26.07 16.65
CA MET A 529 30.41 25.59 15.39
C MET A 529 29.91 26.39 14.18
N LEU A 530 28.58 26.55 14.06
CA LEU A 530 27.96 27.30 12.95
C LEU A 530 28.27 28.79 13.01
N ARG A 531 28.29 29.40 14.20
CA ARG A 531 28.67 30.80 14.37
C ARG A 531 30.12 31.06 13.97
N THR A 532 31.03 30.17 14.34
CA THR A 532 32.45 30.27 13.93
C THR A 532 32.58 30.07 12.42
N LEU A 533 31.87 29.10 11.83
CA LEU A 533 31.83 28.92 10.38
C LEU A 533 31.39 30.19 9.67
N LEU A 534 30.32 30.84 10.13
CA LEU A 534 29.86 32.11 9.56
C LEU A 534 30.96 33.17 9.61
N ALA A 535 31.55 33.40 10.78
CA ALA A 535 32.60 34.39 10.97
C ALA A 535 33.81 34.14 10.04
N ASP A 536 34.24 32.89 9.93
CA ASP A 536 35.36 32.48 9.10
C ASP A 536 35.05 32.68 7.60
N VAL A 537 33.89 32.21 7.13
CA VAL A 537 33.52 32.29 5.72
C VAL A 537 33.36 33.74 5.25
N VAL A 538 32.66 34.58 6.02
CA VAL A 538 32.39 35.97 5.57
C VAL A 538 33.62 36.86 5.61
N ALA A 539 34.55 36.61 6.55
CA ALA A 539 35.76 37.39 6.71
C ALA A 539 36.93 36.94 5.83
N THR A 540 36.85 35.75 5.21
CA THR A 540 37.92 35.22 4.36
C THR A 540 38.00 35.99 3.03
N PRO A 541 39.18 36.50 2.64
CA PRO A 541 39.40 37.04 1.30
C PRO A 541 39.29 35.91 0.25
N LEU A 542 38.20 35.90 -0.52
CA LEU A 542 37.88 34.84 -1.49
C LEU A 542 38.75 34.94 -2.74
N LEU A 543 39.05 36.16 -3.19
CA LEU A 543 39.91 36.43 -4.33
C LEU A 543 40.93 37.52 -3.96
N ALA A 544 42.20 37.30 -4.29
CA ALA A 544 43.23 38.30 -4.12
C ALA A 544 43.11 39.38 -5.21
N ASP A 545 43.19 40.65 -4.81
CA ASP A 545 43.34 41.78 -5.73
C ASP A 545 44.74 42.41 -5.57
N ALA A 546 45.26 43.00 -6.66
CA ALA A 546 46.53 43.72 -6.69
C ALA A 546 46.57 44.92 -5.72
N GLY A 547 45.41 45.43 -5.28
CA GLY A 547 45.27 46.51 -4.29
C GLY A 547 45.15 46.06 -2.82
N GLY A 548 45.14 44.76 -2.53
CA GLY A 548 45.15 44.23 -1.15
C GLY A 548 43.81 44.22 -0.39
N THR A 549 42.70 44.67 -0.98
CA THR A 549 41.36 44.69 -0.36
C THR A 549 40.42 43.59 -0.89
N GLY A 550 40.97 42.45 -1.31
CA GLY A 550 40.29 41.38 -2.05
C GLY A 550 38.85 41.01 -1.60
N LEU A 551 38.08 40.43 -2.52
CA LEU A 551 36.64 40.13 -2.36
C LEU A 551 36.32 39.39 -1.04
N ARG A 552 35.53 40.01 -0.17
CA ARG A 552 35.02 39.42 1.10
C ARG A 552 33.51 39.60 1.22
N LEU A 553 32.83 38.61 1.76
CA LEU A 553 31.36 38.63 1.85
C LEU A 553 30.86 39.60 2.93
N ASP A 554 31.64 39.86 3.97
CA ASP A 554 31.32 40.86 5.00
C ASP A 554 31.39 42.31 4.51
N THR A 555 31.79 42.53 3.24
CA THR A 555 31.71 43.83 2.57
C THR A 555 30.49 43.94 1.64
N VAL A 556 29.71 42.87 1.48
CA VAL A 556 28.56 42.80 0.56
C VAL A 556 27.26 43.03 1.34
N PRO A 557 26.62 44.20 1.23
CA PRO A 557 25.41 44.49 1.99
C PRO A 557 24.20 43.70 1.45
N PRO A 558 23.14 43.50 2.26
CA PRO A 558 21.94 42.78 1.85
C PRO A 558 21.29 43.28 0.55
N ALA A 559 21.37 44.60 0.27
CA ALA A 559 20.81 45.20 -0.95
C ALA A 559 21.58 44.85 -2.24
N ARG A 560 22.80 44.28 -2.13
CA ARG A 560 23.65 43.87 -3.25
C ARG A 560 23.73 42.37 -3.42
N ARG A 561 22.83 41.62 -2.77
CA ARG A 561 22.73 40.17 -2.88
C ARG A 561 21.30 39.73 -3.16
N LEU A 562 21.19 38.56 -3.76
CA LEU A 562 19.97 37.83 -4.00
C LEU A 562 20.22 36.38 -3.58
N VAL A 563 19.51 35.96 -2.54
CA VAL A 563 19.60 34.61 -1.97
C VAL A 563 18.59 33.72 -2.67
N GLU A 564 18.95 32.46 -2.93
CA GLU A 564 18.11 31.45 -3.58
C GLU A 564 17.45 31.94 -4.88
N LEU A 565 18.25 32.41 -5.84
CA LEU A 565 17.70 32.80 -7.14
C LEU A 565 17.21 31.54 -7.91
N GLY A 566 15.91 31.30 -7.85
CA GLY A 566 15.23 30.28 -8.64
C GLY A 566 15.16 30.63 -10.12
N PHE A 567 15.42 29.67 -11.00
CA PHE A 567 15.38 29.86 -12.45
C PHE A 567 14.73 28.68 -13.19
N HIS A 568 14.26 28.97 -14.41
CA HIS A 568 13.81 27.97 -15.38
C HIS A 568 14.45 28.27 -16.74
N LEU A 569 15.26 27.35 -17.24
CA LEU A 569 15.88 27.43 -18.57
C LEU A 569 15.11 26.53 -19.54
N PRO A 570 14.62 27.05 -20.68
CA PRO A 570 14.07 26.22 -21.74
C PRO A 570 15.07 25.15 -22.20
N ALA A 571 14.60 23.91 -22.30
CA ALA A 571 15.32 22.74 -22.77
C ALA A 571 14.40 21.88 -23.65
N PRO A 572 14.03 22.33 -24.87
CA PRO A 572 13.01 21.67 -25.69
C PRO A 572 13.47 20.32 -26.26
N ARG A 573 14.78 20.11 -26.45
CA ARG A 573 15.36 18.83 -26.90
C ARG A 573 16.78 18.69 -26.39
N LEU A 574 16.93 18.39 -25.10
CA LEU A 574 18.24 18.13 -24.50
C LEU A 574 18.42 16.62 -24.30
N THR A 575 19.48 16.06 -24.87
CA THR A 575 19.81 14.64 -24.70
C THR A 575 21.15 14.46 -23.98
N ALA A 576 21.27 13.37 -23.21
CA ALA A 576 22.51 13.04 -22.52
C ALA A 576 23.71 12.86 -23.46
N PRO A 577 23.60 12.21 -24.65
CA PRO A 577 24.71 12.11 -25.59
C PRO A 577 25.21 13.48 -26.07
N GLN A 578 24.31 14.41 -26.42
CA GLN A 578 24.68 15.75 -26.88
C GLN A 578 25.41 16.54 -25.79
N LEU A 579 24.88 16.53 -24.55
CA LEU A 579 25.49 17.25 -23.44
C LEU A 579 26.84 16.66 -23.03
N ASN A 580 26.97 15.33 -22.98
CA ASN A 580 28.25 14.65 -22.73
C ASN A 580 29.30 15.01 -23.80
N ALA A 581 28.93 14.99 -25.08
CA ALA A 581 29.83 15.34 -26.17
C ALA A 581 30.30 16.79 -26.09
N TRP A 582 29.38 17.71 -25.79
CA TRP A 582 29.70 19.12 -25.60
C TRP A 582 30.65 19.34 -24.42
N LEU A 583 30.38 18.73 -23.26
CA LEU A 583 31.24 18.82 -22.07
C LEU A 583 32.66 18.31 -22.35
N ALA A 584 32.78 17.17 -23.02
CA ALA A 584 34.06 16.60 -23.41
C ALA A 584 34.84 17.52 -24.36
N ALA A 585 34.16 18.11 -25.36
CA ALA A 585 34.76 19.06 -26.30
C ALA A 585 35.28 20.34 -25.62
N GLN A 586 34.63 20.78 -24.53
CA GLN A 586 35.09 21.92 -23.73
C GLN A 586 36.15 21.54 -22.67
N GLY A 587 36.53 20.27 -22.58
CA GLY A 587 37.55 19.78 -21.64
C GLY A 587 37.05 19.52 -20.21
N TYR A 588 35.74 19.53 -19.96
CA TYR A 588 35.17 19.23 -18.65
C TYR A 588 35.17 17.72 -18.40
N ARG A 589 35.83 17.29 -17.32
CA ARG A 589 35.84 15.89 -16.86
C ARG A 589 34.76 15.70 -15.79
N MET A 590 33.83 14.76 -16.01
CA MET A 590 32.76 14.46 -15.06
C MET A 590 32.13 13.09 -15.32
N PRO A 591 31.33 12.54 -14.38
CA PRO A 591 30.56 11.33 -14.61
C PRO A 591 29.70 11.42 -15.87
N ARG A 592 29.60 10.31 -16.60
CA ARG A 592 28.80 10.24 -17.82
C ARG A 592 27.32 10.37 -17.49
N LEU A 593 26.67 11.36 -18.09
CA LEU A 593 25.24 11.63 -17.91
C LEU A 593 24.41 10.53 -18.61
N ALA A 594 23.33 10.08 -17.97
CA ALA A 594 22.47 8.98 -18.46
C ALA A 594 20.97 9.27 -18.30
N PHE A 595 20.56 10.52 -18.47
CA PHE A 595 19.15 10.93 -18.41
C PHE A 595 18.40 10.68 -19.74
N HIS A 596 17.09 10.42 -19.64
CA HIS A 596 16.19 10.39 -20.81
C HIS A 596 16.05 11.77 -21.43
N GLU A 597 15.77 11.85 -22.74
CA GLU A 597 15.54 13.12 -23.44
C GLU A 597 14.61 14.05 -22.63
N LEU A 598 15.11 15.27 -22.39
CA LEU A 598 14.39 16.34 -21.74
C LEU A 598 13.76 17.21 -22.82
N ASP A 599 12.43 17.20 -22.85
CA ASP A 599 11.58 18.11 -23.62
C ASP A 599 10.79 18.96 -22.62
N GLY A 600 11.25 20.20 -22.39
CA GLY A 600 10.61 21.13 -21.46
C GLY A 600 11.57 22.14 -20.87
N TYR A 601 11.83 22.05 -19.56
CA TYR A 601 12.64 23.04 -18.82
C TYR A 601 13.64 22.39 -17.88
N LEU A 602 14.73 23.10 -17.62
CA LEU A 602 15.68 22.82 -16.55
C LEU A 602 15.46 23.85 -15.44
N LYS A 603 15.10 23.38 -14.23
CA LYS A 603 14.95 24.21 -13.04
C LYS A 603 16.17 24.09 -12.12
N GLY A 604 16.43 25.16 -11.37
CA GLY A 604 17.46 25.17 -10.33
C GLY A 604 17.39 26.43 -9.47
N PHE A 605 18.18 26.44 -8.40
CA PHE A 605 18.30 27.54 -7.46
C PHE A 605 19.78 27.87 -7.29
N ILE A 606 20.13 29.15 -7.43
CA ILE A 606 21.49 29.63 -7.13
C ILE A 606 21.50 30.11 -5.69
N ASP A 607 22.32 29.51 -4.83
CA ASP A 607 22.34 29.82 -3.39
C ASP A 607 22.53 31.32 -3.11
N LEU A 608 23.50 31.94 -3.80
CA LEU A 608 23.75 33.36 -3.69
C LEU A 608 24.19 33.96 -5.02
N VAL A 609 23.51 35.03 -5.43
CA VAL A 609 24.01 35.97 -6.43
C VAL A 609 24.35 37.28 -5.72
N PHE A 610 25.52 37.83 -5.93
CA PHE A 610 25.86 39.14 -5.36
C PHE A 610 26.67 40.01 -6.31
N GLU A 611 26.66 41.31 -6.04
CA GLU A 611 27.40 42.31 -6.77
C GLU A 611 28.53 42.89 -5.93
N HIS A 612 29.72 42.97 -6.53
CA HIS A 612 30.91 43.57 -5.95
C HIS A 612 31.71 44.25 -7.05
N ASP A 613 32.06 45.53 -6.86
CA ASP A 613 32.82 46.37 -7.79
C ASP A 613 32.30 46.37 -9.24
N GLY A 614 30.98 46.42 -9.41
CA GLY A 614 30.28 46.43 -10.69
C GLY A 614 30.17 45.06 -11.37
N ARG A 615 30.63 43.98 -10.71
CA ARG A 615 30.58 42.61 -11.21
C ARG A 615 29.62 41.75 -10.40
N PHE A 616 28.81 40.96 -11.08
CA PHE A 616 27.89 39.98 -10.51
C PHE A 616 28.52 38.61 -10.46
N TRP A 617 28.37 37.93 -9.32
CA TRP A 617 28.97 36.64 -9.02
C TRP A 617 27.88 35.62 -8.70
N VAL A 618 28.10 34.39 -9.15
CA VAL A 618 27.37 33.21 -8.67
C VAL A 618 28.17 32.63 -7.52
N LEU A 619 27.52 32.30 -6.41
CA LEU A 619 28.12 31.60 -5.30
C LEU A 619 27.24 30.42 -4.87
N ASP A 620 27.89 29.29 -4.62
CA ASP A 620 27.27 28.04 -4.17
C ASP A 620 28.02 27.48 -2.96
N TRP A 621 27.28 27.09 -1.91
CA TRP A 621 27.83 26.59 -0.65
C TRP A 621 27.92 25.07 -0.69
N LYS A 622 29.13 24.53 -0.54
CA LYS A 622 29.37 23.09 -0.48
C LYS A 622 29.70 22.64 0.93
N SER A 623 28.86 21.80 1.53
CA SER A 623 29.06 21.27 2.88
C SER A 623 30.01 20.06 2.93
N ASN A 624 30.55 19.64 1.78
CA ASN A 624 31.43 18.49 1.62
C ASN A 624 32.62 18.53 2.62
N HIS A 625 32.92 17.38 3.22
CA HIS A 625 34.12 17.20 4.05
C HIS A 625 35.21 16.52 3.23
N LEU A 626 36.29 17.24 2.92
CA LEU A 626 37.39 16.76 2.09
C LEU A 626 38.60 16.25 2.91
N GLY A 627 38.60 16.52 4.21
CA GLY A 627 39.68 16.22 5.14
C GLY A 627 39.72 17.24 6.27
N ASP A 628 40.78 17.22 7.07
CA ASP A 628 40.89 17.99 8.32
C ASP A 628 42.02 19.05 8.29
N ARG A 629 42.69 19.23 7.14
CA ARG A 629 43.82 20.15 6.97
C ARG A 629 43.58 21.13 5.81
N PRO A 630 44.27 22.29 5.78
CA PRO A 630 44.21 23.21 4.64
C PRO A 630 44.51 22.54 3.30
N GLN A 631 45.46 21.60 3.27
CA GLN A 631 45.87 20.87 2.06
C GLN A 631 44.75 19.99 1.49
N ASP A 632 43.83 19.54 2.33
CA ASP A 632 42.69 18.73 1.91
C ASP A 632 41.63 19.57 1.15
N TYR A 633 41.70 20.90 1.29
CA TYR A 633 40.88 21.89 0.56
C TYR A 633 41.71 22.74 -0.42
N ALA A 634 42.89 22.24 -0.83
CA ALA A 634 43.73 22.88 -1.82
C ALA A 634 43.11 22.83 -3.24
N PRO A 635 43.52 23.70 -4.18
CA PRO A 635 42.91 23.78 -5.52
C PRO A 635 42.78 22.44 -6.26
N ALA A 636 43.79 21.57 -6.19
CA ALA A 636 43.75 20.25 -6.83
C ALA A 636 42.70 19.30 -6.21
N ARG A 637 42.47 19.40 -4.89
CA ARG A 637 41.45 18.62 -4.17
C ARG A 637 40.05 19.13 -4.50
N LEU A 638 39.88 20.45 -4.56
CA LEU A 638 38.61 21.06 -4.96
C LEU A 638 38.25 20.67 -6.39
N GLU A 639 39.20 20.74 -7.32
CA GLU A 639 39.00 20.31 -8.71
C GLU A 639 38.58 18.83 -8.80
N ALA A 640 39.21 17.93 -8.02
CA ALA A 640 38.79 16.54 -7.96
C ALA A 640 37.33 16.37 -7.46
N ALA A 641 36.93 17.14 -6.43
CA ALA A 641 35.56 17.16 -5.94
C ALA A 641 34.57 17.70 -6.98
N MET A 642 34.95 18.79 -7.68
CA MET A 642 34.14 19.39 -8.75
C MET A 642 33.87 18.39 -9.89
N GLN A 643 34.88 17.59 -10.26
CA GLN A 643 34.75 16.54 -11.27
C GLN A 643 33.86 15.40 -10.78
N ALA A 644 34.12 14.87 -9.59
CA ALA A 644 33.43 13.69 -9.07
C ALA A 644 31.92 13.92 -8.85
N HIS A 645 31.52 15.10 -8.38
CA HIS A 645 30.11 15.45 -8.17
C HIS A 645 29.44 16.08 -9.38
N GLY A 646 30.19 16.33 -10.46
CA GLY A 646 29.66 16.99 -11.66
C GLY A 646 29.32 18.47 -11.46
N TYR A 647 29.86 19.12 -10.42
CA TYR A 647 29.61 20.54 -10.13
C TYR A 647 30.07 21.48 -11.25
N HIS A 648 30.93 21.02 -12.17
CA HIS A 648 31.25 21.78 -13.37
C HIS A 648 30.01 22.09 -14.22
N LEU A 649 29.13 21.10 -14.42
CA LEU A 649 27.89 21.32 -15.16
C LEU A 649 26.93 22.23 -14.38
N GLN A 650 26.87 22.10 -13.05
CA GLN A 650 26.04 22.96 -12.20
C GLN A 650 26.40 24.44 -12.36
N HIS A 651 27.68 24.79 -12.19
CA HIS A 651 28.09 26.20 -12.27
C HIS A 651 27.92 26.79 -13.67
N LEU A 652 28.04 25.97 -14.72
CA LEU A 652 27.79 26.39 -16.09
C LEU A 652 26.31 26.71 -16.31
N ILE A 653 25.41 25.84 -15.84
CA ILE A 653 23.96 26.08 -15.86
C ILE A 653 23.62 27.36 -15.09
N TYR A 654 24.22 27.56 -13.91
CA TYR A 654 23.99 28.74 -13.09
C TYR A 654 24.53 30.02 -13.75
N SER A 655 25.69 29.92 -14.41
CA SER A 655 26.25 31.01 -15.21
C SER A 655 25.32 31.39 -16.36
N VAL A 656 24.72 30.41 -17.05
CA VAL A 656 23.72 30.66 -18.11
C VAL A 656 22.49 31.34 -17.53
N ALA A 657 21.99 30.85 -16.40
CA ALA A 657 20.83 31.43 -15.72
C ALA A 657 21.08 32.89 -15.33
N LEU A 658 22.22 33.19 -14.69
CA LEU A 658 22.58 34.56 -14.31
C LEU A 658 22.83 35.44 -15.54
N HIS A 659 23.53 34.93 -16.56
CA HIS A 659 23.77 35.67 -17.82
C HIS A 659 22.47 36.09 -18.50
N ARG A 660 21.51 35.15 -18.64
CA ARG A 660 20.18 35.45 -19.19
C ARG A 660 19.39 36.40 -18.31
N HIS A 661 19.50 36.27 -16.98
CA HIS A 661 18.83 37.16 -16.05
C HIS A 661 19.35 38.60 -16.21
N LEU A 662 20.67 38.81 -16.11
CA LEU A 662 21.30 40.12 -16.25
C LEU A 662 21.07 40.74 -17.63
N GLY A 663 21.12 39.94 -18.70
CA GLY A 663 20.80 40.43 -20.05
C GLY A 663 19.37 40.95 -20.20
N ARG A 664 18.45 40.54 -19.33
CA ARG A 664 17.05 41.03 -19.30
C ARG A 664 16.85 42.16 -18.30
N SER A 665 17.54 42.12 -17.16
CA SER A 665 17.28 42.99 -16.02
C SER A 665 18.23 44.20 -15.92
N LEU A 666 19.43 44.12 -16.48
CA LEU A 666 20.43 45.18 -16.40
C LEU A 666 20.58 45.92 -17.74
N PRO A 667 20.12 47.18 -17.86
CA PRO A 667 20.31 47.99 -19.05
C PRO A 667 21.80 48.16 -19.39
N GLY A 668 22.17 47.94 -20.65
CA GLY A 668 23.57 48.02 -21.09
C GLY A 668 24.46 46.90 -20.56
N TYR A 669 23.86 45.76 -20.18
CA TYR A 669 24.62 44.58 -19.78
C TYR A 669 25.63 44.16 -20.84
N ASP A 670 26.87 44.01 -20.38
CA ASP A 670 28.01 43.45 -21.09
C ASP A 670 28.65 42.36 -20.23
N PHE A 671 28.92 41.19 -20.83
CA PHE A 671 29.45 40.03 -20.11
C PHE A 671 30.86 40.28 -19.57
N GLU A 672 31.74 40.93 -20.34
CA GLU A 672 33.14 41.13 -19.94
C GLU A 672 33.28 42.12 -18.77
N ARG A 673 32.43 43.13 -18.77
CA ARG A 673 32.36 44.14 -17.72
C ARG A 673 31.64 43.67 -16.47
N HIS A 674 30.47 43.04 -16.61
CA HIS A 674 29.56 42.83 -15.48
C HIS A 674 29.54 41.40 -14.94
N PHE A 675 30.03 40.39 -15.66
CA PHE A 675 30.06 39.01 -15.15
C PHE A 675 31.39 38.72 -14.45
N GLY A 676 31.34 38.51 -13.14
CA GLY A 676 32.50 38.26 -12.29
C GLY A 676 33.02 36.82 -12.38
N GLY A 677 32.12 35.84 -12.34
CA GLY A 677 32.47 34.42 -12.33
C GLY A 677 31.60 33.63 -11.36
N VAL A 678 32.04 32.41 -11.09
CA VAL A 678 31.42 31.49 -10.12
C VAL A 678 32.39 31.24 -8.96
N LEU A 679 31.84 31.13 -7.76
CA LEU A 679 32.54 30.81 -6.52
C LEU A 679 31.86 29.61 -5.87
N TYR A 680 32.58 28.50 -5.74
CA TYR A 680 32.10 27.33 -5.02
C TYR A 680 32.87 27.24 -3.72
N LEU A 681 32.18 27.48 -2.61
CA LEU A 681 32.78 27.55 -1.29
C LEU A 681 32.58 26.24 -0.56
N PHE A 682 33.64 25.45 -0.43
CA PHE A 682 33.67 24.26 0.42
C PHE A 682 33.81 24.71 1.88
N VAL A 683 32.68 25.14 2.45
CA VAL A 683 32.61 26.03 3.62
C VAL A 683 33.40 25.53 4.82
N ARG A 684 33.54 24.20 5.00
CA ARG A 684 34.34 23.61 6.09
C ARG A 684 35.84 23.95 6.03
N GLY A 685 36.36 24.22 4.84
CA GLY A 685 37.76 24.57 4.60
C GLY A 685 38.04 26.07 4.45
N VAL A 686 37.01 26.90 4.37
CA VAL A 686 37.14 28.35 4.15
C VAL A 686 37.33 29.04 5.49
N ARG A 687 38.54 29.55 5.76
CA ARG A 687 38.84 30.36 6.94
C ARG A 687 40.03 31.29 6.68
N PRO A 688 40.11 32.48 7.33
CA PRO A 688 41.06 33.53 6.94
C PRO A 688 42.53 33.09 6.99
N GLY A 689 42.88 32.20 7.92
CA GLY A 689 44.24 31.69 8.10
C GLY A 689 44.60 30.46 7.25
N TRP A 690 43.65 29.87 6.52
CA TRP A 690 43.91 28.69 5.69
C TRP A 690 44.17 29.10 4.25
N GLN A 691 45.45 29.13 3.90
CA GLN A 691 45.91 29.41 2.55
C GLN A 691 46.84 28.31 2.05
N VAL A 692 46.68 27.94 0.78
CA VAL A 692 47.56 26.99 0.07
C VAL A 692 47.99 27.65 -1.23
N ASP A 693 49.29 27.72 -1.49
CA ASP A 693 49.89 28.37 -2.66
C ASP A 693 49.42 29.83 -2.88
N GLY A 694 49.27 30.58 -1.78
CA GLY A 694 48.84 31.99 -1.80
C GLY A 694 47.35 32.19 -2.13
N ARG A 695 46.55 31.11 -2.14
CA ARG A 695 45.09 31.14 -2.37
C ARG A 695 44.35 30.67 -1.13
N ALA A 696 43.17 31.22 -0.88
CA ALA A 696 42.29 30.74 0.19
C ALA A 696 41.92 29.27 -0.03
N ALA A 697 42.07 28.45 1.01
CA ALA A 697 41.63 27.06 0.97
C ALA A 697 40.09 26.99 0.93
N GLY A 698 39.55 25.96 0.27
CA GLY A 698 38.10 25.76 0.18
C GLY A 698 37.38 26.68 -0.82
N VAL A 699 38.09 27.60 -1.49
CA VAL A 699 37.52 28.52 -2.47
C VAL A 699 37.85 28.03 -3.88
N TYR A 700 36.84 27.50 -4.59
CA TYR A 700 36.95 27.24 -6.02
C TYR A 700 36.42 28.44 -6.81
N HIS A 701 37.22 28.95 -7.73
CA HIS A 701 36.86 30.07 -8.59
C HIS A 701 36.99 29.66 -10.05
N HIS A 702 35.97 29.95 -10.85
CA HIS A 702 36.00 29.76 -12.29
C HIS A 702 35.27 30.90 -13.00
N ARG A 703 35.80 31.34 -14.15
CA ARG A 703 35.11 32.27 -15.03
C ARG A 703 35.09 31.68 -16.43
N CYS A 704 33.92 31.21 -16.84
CA CYS A 704 33.72 30.63 -18.16
C CYS A 704 33.90 31.72 -19.25
N PRO A 705 34.63 31.45 -20.35
CA PRO A 705 34.67 32.35 -21.49
C PRO A 705 33.27 32.57 -22.07
N ARG A 706 32.99 33.79 -22.55
CA ARG A 706 31.70 34.16 -23.13
C ARG A 706 31.23 33.17 -24.20
N ALA A 707 32.13 32.79 -25.12
CA ALA A 707 31.82 31.89 -26.22
C ALA A 707 31.37 30.49 -25.74
N THR A 708 32.02 29.94 -24.70
CA THR A 708 31.63 28.66 -24.11
C THR A 708 30.25 28.76 -23.45
N LEU A 709 29.96 29.87 -22.77
CA LEU A 709 28.66 30.09 -22.14
C LEU A 709 27.53 30.22 -23.17
N GLU A 710 27.74 31.02 -24.22
CA GLU A 710 26.77 31.18 -25.32
C GLU A 710 26.55 29.85 -26.09
N ALA A 711 27.59 29.03 -26.25
CA ALA A 711 27.47 27.71 -26.86
C ALA A 711 26.61 26.75 -26.01
N LEU A 712 26.79 26.76 -24.68
CA LEU A 712 25.91 26.00 -23.78
C LEU A 712 24.48 26.52 -23.84
N ASP A 713 24.30 27.83 -23.87
CA ASP A 713 22.98 28.44 -23.90
C ASP A 713 22.19 28.05 -25.15
N ALA A 714 22.86 28.02 -26.30
CA ALA A 714 22.30 27.55 -27.57
C ALA A 714 22.00 26.04 -27.57
N LEU A 715 22.84 25.24 -26.92
CA LEU A 715 22.60 23.80 -26.74
C LEU A 715 21.35 23.56 -25.90
N LEU A 716 21.23 24.24 -24.76
CA LEU A 716 20.06 24.16 -23.89
C LEU A 716 18.80 24.64 -24.63
N ALA A 717 18.86 25.75 -25.37
CA ALA A 717 17.73 26.27 -26.13
C ALA A 717 17.29 25.39 -27.32
N GLY A 718 18.07 24.36 -27.68
CA GLY A 718 17.83 23.53 -28.87
C GLY A 718 18.07 24.28 -30.18
N THR A 719 18.84 25.37 -30.16
CA THR A 719 19.16 26.21 -31.34
C THR A 719 20.56 25.98 -31.87
N ALA A 720 21.37 25.12 -31.21
CA ALA A 720 22.66 24.71 -31.73
C ALA A 720 22.49 24.03 -33.09
N ALA A 721 23.10 24.60 -34.14
CA ALA A 721 23.10 24.01 -35.47
C ALA A 721 23.74 22.62 -35.40
N ALA A 722 23.08 21.62 -35.97
CA ALA A 722 23.54 20.22 -36.02
C ALA A 722 24.86 20.01 -36.81
N SER A 723 25.58 21.07 -37.20
CA SER A 723 26.64 21.01 -38.21
C SER A 723 28.07 20.76 -37.68
N ALA A 724 28.26 20.37 -36.43
CA ALA A 724 29.61 20.18 -35.87
C ALA A 724 29.90 18.78 -35.29
N LEU A 725 28.96 17.84 -35.38
CA LEU A 725 29.09 16.49 -34.78
C LEU A 725 29.24 15.34 -35.81
N GLU A 726 29.28 15.64 -37.11
CA GLU A 726 29.57 14.63 -38.16
C GLU A 726 31.04 14.63 -38.62
N SER A 727 31.92 15.42 -37.98
CA SER A 727 33.35 15.42 -38.29
C SER A 727 34.22 15.41 -37.02
N ALA A 728 34.20 14.30 -36.28
CA ALA A 728 35.26 13.89 -35.36
C ALA A 728 35.25 12.37 -35.21
#